data_AF-A0A1J1LQW6-F1
#
_entry.id   AF-A0A1J1LQW6-F1
#
_cell.length_a   1.000
_cell.length_b   1.000
_cell.length_c   1.000
_cell.angle_alpha   90.00
_cell.angle_beta   90.00
_cell.angle_gamma   90.00
#
_symmetry.space_group_name_H-M   'P 1'
#
loop_
_entity.id
_entity.type
_entity.pdbx_description
1 polymer ?
#
loop_
_entity_poly.entity_id
_entity_poly.type
_entity_poly.pdbx_seq_one_letter_code
_entity_poly.pdbx_strand_id
1 'polypeptide(L)'
;MQPSETPDNSVIVLYQQASRHIAQQQYEEAITTCQNILQLQPNFALAYSTIGLAKQLQGQLEEAKSYYENALKLQPNWVEVLGNLGTVYLQQQQWEKALKFYEIALQLKPNQVGIYRNLYSVFSYLNQPEKALECWFQVLILEPESIPLQSHIDFGKSLISQSKWDQAISLYLKTLEIYPNSHQAYYWLGEAFSGKQQWLEAIKAYRQAIKIENNIDWFYPKLGKALLETHQWYEAVIAYYEAAKSNAYYQELLDEIIPKIIQSQELIQASLIFEEQLKKRPEADELYHILGNIYKVNNKIVDAIFYYTKAIQINPNLSQYYADLGDVWLKQKQWEQAIYCCLEALKINPDFMKPYDIIAEVLMQQGYDEEGLGCYNAREIPSAILQKYCPIPTHQLTLSQIDSQINFIPIYSESNITLTPSKTISQSQFCLMFDHATTQKAFVAILENARAWGDLATSAIITENNQLVTDLSTGCAELVLSSNQLAPVYQIEGTIAFLSVRWGATYFHWLYDVLPGFHLIQESGISWDDIDYFVINADYPTYQKETLVKLGVPLSKIIVSMTHHHIQAHKIIVPSPNLMYKNVITPAWVCNFLRSAFLPANIGNITPYRRIYLSREKASYRNVINQDELFQCLKPLNFESVVLETLSFSEQVELMATASVVIAPHGAGLSNIVFCQPRTKIIELFHPDYVPIYYRLISNLCQLEHYYLISEVIDKTTENLTHLGQLDMKINLDEFMKLLELAEIKIT
;
A
#
# COMPACT_ATOMS: atom_id res chain seq x y z
N MET A 1 0.21 -76.12 20.62
CA MET A 1 -1.07 -76.48 21.27
C MET A 1 -1.61 -75.22 21.93
N GLN A 2 -2.62 -74.59 21.34
CA GLN A 2 -3.35 -73.50 21.97
C GLN A 2 -4.42 -74.13 22.88
N PRO A 3 -4.52 -73.76 24.17
CA PRO A 3 -5.78 -73.93 24.88
C PRO A 3 -6.69 -72.78 24.46
N SER A 4 -7.67 -73.09 23.60
CA SER A 4 -8.86 -72.28 23.42
C SER A 4 -9.72 -72.39 24.69
N GLU A 5 -9.35 -71.69 25.75
CA GLU A 5 -10.24 -71.50 26.91
C GLU A 5 -11.15 -70.32 26.60
N THR A 6 -12.36 -70.62 26.14
CA THR A 6 -13.48 -69.67 26.24
C THR A 6 -13.58 -69.23 27.70
N PRO A 7 -13.48 -67.94 28.02
CA PRO A 7 -13.51 -67.48 29.40
C PRO A 7 -14.80 -67.92 30.08
N ASP A 8 -14.68 -68.39 31.32
CA ASP A 8 -15.84 -68.74 32.15
C ASP A 8 -16.82 -67.55 32.16
N ASN A 9 -18.12 -67.82 32.02
CA ASN A 9 -19.15 -66.79 31.94
C ASN A 9 -19.13 -65.89 33.19
N SER A 10 -18.67 -66.45 34.32
CA SER A 10 -18.37 -65.72 35.55
C SER A 10 -17.28 -64.65 35.40
N VAL A 11 -16.17 -64.95 34.71
CA VAL A 11 -15.04 -64.05 34.45
C VAL A 11 -15.46 -62.90 33.51
N ILE A 12 -16.29 -63.19 32.51
CA ILE A 12 -16.81 -62.16 31.59
C ILE A 12 -17.69 -61.15 32.35
N VAL A 13 -18.58 -61.63 33.23
CA VAL A 13 -19.45 -60.76 34.05
C VAL A 13 -18.62 -59.90 35.01
N LEU A 14 -17.61 -60.48 35.67
CA LEU A 14 -16.69 -59.75 36.54
C LEU A 14 -15.89 -58.71 35.74
N TYR A 15 -15.46 -59.02 34.52
CA TYR A 15 -14.76 -58.07 33.67
C TYR A 15 -15.66 -56.90 33.27
N GLN A 16 -16.91 -57.16 32.88
CA GLN A 16 -17.90 -56.11 32.60
C GLN A 16 -18.19 -55.23 33.83
N GLN A 17 -18.14 -55.81 35.03
CA GLN A 17 -18.25 -55.07 36.28
C GLN A 17 -17.01 -54.19 36.50
N ALA A 18 -15.81 -54.72 36.29
CA ALA A 18 -14.57 -53.95 36.39
C ALA A 18 -14.54 -52.77 35.40
N SER A 19 -14.96 -52.98 34.15
CA SER A 19 -15.07 -51.88 33.16
C SER A 19 -16.09 -50.82 33.57
N ARG A 20 -17.19 -51.20 34.23
CA ARG A 20 -18.16 -50.25 34.80
C ARG A 20 -17.56 -49.45 35.94
N HIS A 21 -16.79 -50.08 36.82
CA HIS A 21 -16.07 -49.39 37.90
C HIS A 21 -15.08 -48.36 37.33
N ILE A 22 -14.35 -48.69 36.25
CA ILE A 22 -13.49 -47.71 35.53
C ILE A 22 -14.31 -46.52 35.03
N ALA A 23 -15.45 -46.76 34.37
CA ALA A 23 -16.31 -45.68 33.84
C ALA A 23 -16.90 -44.80 34.96
N GLN A 24 -17.08 -45.34 36.17
CA GLN A 24 -17.54 -44.62 37.36
C GLN A 24 -16.41 -43.98 38.18
N GLN A 25 -15.16 -44.05 37.69
CA GLN A 25 -13.95 -43.58 38.39
C GLN A 25 -13.68 -44.29 39.73
N GLN A 26 -14.24 -45.50 39.91
CA GLN A 26 -14.05 -46.38 41.06
C GLN A 26 -12.85 -47.30 40.82
N TYR A 27 -11.65 -46.71 40.87
CA TYR A 27 -10.43 -47.39 40.41
C TYR A 27 -10.00 -48.55 41.32
N GLU A 28 -10.14 -48.43 42.65
CA GLU A 28 -9.78 -49.50 43.59
C GLU A 28 -10.72 -50.71 43.48
N GLU A 29 -12.02 -50.46 43.28
CA GLU A 29 -13.01 -51.50 43.05
C GLU A 29 -12.77 -52.22 41.72
N ALA A 30 -12.38 -51.48 40.67
CA ALA A 30 -11.97 -52.07 39.39
C ALA A 30 -10.73 -52.97 39.56
N ILE A 31 -9.71 -52.50 40.29
CA ILE A 31 -8.48 -53.26 40.57
C ILE A 31 -8.80 -54.54 41.33
N THR A 32 -9.58 -54.44 42.41
CA THR A 32 -9.98 -55.58 43.25
C THR A 32 -10.76 -56.62 42.44
N THR A 33 -11.69 -56.15 41.61
CA THR A 33 -12.48 -57.03 40.73
C THR A 33 -11.58 -57.73 39.71
N CYS A 34 -10.63 -57.02 39.10
CA CYS A 34 -9.67 -57.61 38.18
C CYS A 34 -8.67 -58.57 38.86
N GLN A 35 -8.28 -58.32 40.12
CA GLN A 35 -7.46 -59.27 40.89
C GLN A 35 -8.21 -60.57 41.16
N ASN A 36 -9.51 -60.51 41.45
CA ASN A 36 -10.36 -61.70 41.56
C ASN A 36 -10.42 -62.47 40.23
N ILE A 37 -10.51 -61.76 39.10
CA ILE A 37 -10.44 -62.37 37.76
C ILE A 37 -9.10 -63.09 37.57
N LEU A 38 -7.97 -62.47 37.97
CA LEU A 38 -6.65 -63.07 37.84
C LEU A 38 -6.42 -64.26 38.78
N GLN A 39 -7.11 -64.34 39.92
CA GLN A 39 -7.11 -65.54 40.77
C GLN A 39 -7.83 -66.72 40.10
N LEU A 40 -8.94 -66.44 39.41
CA LEU A 40 -9.71 -67.44 38.68
C LEU A 40 -9.04 -67.85 37.36
N GLN A 41 -8.47 -66.88 36.64
CA GLN A 41 -7.81 -67.06 35.35
C GLN A 41 -6.53 -66.21 35.26
N PRO A 42 -5.37 -66.74 35.68
CA PRO A 42 -4.10 -66.00 35.75
C PRO A 42 -3.57 -65.44 34.43
N ASN A 43 -4.02 -65.97 33.28
CA ASN A 43 -3.60 -65.57 31.94
C ASN A 43 -4.64 -64.68 31.22
N PHE A 44 -5.54 -64.02 31.95
CA PHE A 44 -6.56 -63.16 31.36
C PHE A 44 -6.02 -61.75 31.06
N ALA A 45 -5.54 -61.53 29.83
CA ALA A 45 -4.87 -60.29 29.42
C ALA A 45 -5.70 -59.00 29.65
N LEU A 46 -7.03 -59.08 29.50
CA LEU A 46 -7.96 -57.97 29.72
C LEU A 46 -8.00 -57.47 31.17
N ALA A 47 -7.81 -58.35 32.16
CA ALA A 47 -7.69 -57.93 33.56
C ALA A 47 -6.37 -57.20 33.82
N TYR A 48 -5.25 -57.68 33.26
CA TYR A 48 -3.96 -56.97 33.36
C TYR A 48 -4.03 -55.56 32.73
N SER A 49 -4.61 -55.41 31.54
CA SER A 49 -4.72 -54.09 30.90
C SER A 49 -5.64 -53.14 31.66
N THR A 50 -6.73 -53.66 32.25
CA THR A 50 -7.69 -52.84 33.03
C THR A 50 -7.10 -52.39 34.36
N ILE A 51 -6.33 -53.25 35.05
CA ILE A 51 -5.56 -52.84 36.23
C ILE A 51 -4.53 -51.78 35.83
N GLY A 52 -3.82 -51.98 34.71
CA GLY A 52 -2.88 -50.99 34.18
C GLY A 52 -3.52 -49.62 33.96
N LEU A 53 -4.72 -49.59 33.37
CA LEU A 53 -5.49 -48.37 33.16
C LEU A 53 -5.94 -47.71 34.47
N ALA A 54 -6.48 -48.49 35.42
CA ALA A 54 -6.86 -47.98 36.74
C ALA A 54 -5.67 -47.31 37.45
N LYS A 55 -4.53 -48.02 37.48
CA LYS A 55 -3.29 -47.54 38.11
C LYS A 55 -2.74 -46.30 37.41
N GLN A 56 -2.83 -46.23 36.09
CA GLN A 56 -2.43 -45.04 35.33
C GLN A 56 -3.31 -43.83 35.69
N LEU A 57 -4.64 -44.02 35.77
CA LEU A 57 -5.58 -42.96 36.15
C LEU A 57 -5.40 -42.50 37.61
N GLN A 58 -4.89 -43.38 38.48
CA GLN A 58 -4.47 -43.05 39.85
C GLN A 58 -3.08 -42.39 39.95
N GLY A 59 -2.35 -42.22 38.83
CA GLY A 59 -1.00 -41.67 38.80
C GLY A 59 0.11 -42.64 39.22
N GLN A 60 -0.21 -43.92 39.44
CA GLN A 60 0.74 -44.98 39.82
C GLN A 60 1.42 -45.57 38.57
N LEU A 61 2.26 -44.76 37.92
CA LEU A 61 2.77 -45.03 36.57
C LEU A 61 3.68 -46.26 36.46
N GLU A 62 4.53 -46.56 37.45
CA GLU A 62 5.41 -47.74 37.43
C GLU A 62 4.63 -49.06 37.56
N GLU A 63 3.59 -49.07 38.41
CA GLU A 63 2.69 -50.22 38.51
C GLU A 63 1.91 -50.40 37.22
N ALA A 64 1.32 -49.32 36.69
CA ALA A 64 0.59 -49.34 35.43
C ALA A 64 1.41 -49.96 34.29
N LYS A 65 2.67 -49.54 34.16
CA LYS A 65 3.63 -50.10 33.20
C LYS A 65 3.81 -51.61 33.38
N SER A 66 4.06 -52.08 34.60
CA SER A 66 4.25 -53.52 34.87
C SER A 66 3.02 -54.34 34.45
N TYR A 67 1.83 -53.85 34.76
CA TYR A 67 0.57 -54.50 34.37
C TYR A 67 0.36 -54.49 32.84
N TYR A 68 0.66 -53.38 32.16
CA TYR A 68 0.62 -53.33 30.70
C TYR A 68 1.66 -54.26 30.03
N GLU A 69 2.88 -54.35 30.56
CA GLU A 69 3.90 -55.28 30.05
C GLU A 69 3.47 -56.74 30.20
N ASN A 70 2.80 -57.09 31.31
CA ASN A 70 2.24 -58.44 31.48
C ASN A 70 1.07 -58.71 30.52
N ALA A 71 0.21 -57.73 30.26
CA ALA A 71 -0.81 -57.84 29.21
C ALA A 71 -0.19 -58.08 27.83
N LEU A 72 0.90 -57.38 27.49
CA LEU A 72 1.61 -57.54 26.21
C LEU A 72 2.41 -58.85 26.11
N LYS A 73 2.90 -59.43 27.22
CA LYS A 73 3.48 -60.79 27.20
C LYS A 73 2.46 -61.83 26.78
N LEU A 74 1.21 -61.67 27.20
CA LEU A 74 0.10 -62.56 26.85
C LEU A 74 -0.43 -62.26 25.44
N GLN A 75 -0.47 -60.98 25.05
CA GLN A 75 -0.93 -60.53 23.73
C GLN A 75 0.00 -59.45 23.15
N PRO A 76 1.05 -59.84 22.39
CA PRO A 76 2.11 -58.90 21.95
C PRO A 76 1.66 -57.78 20.99
N ASN A 77 0.64 -58.03 20.18
CA ASN A 77 0.20 -57.10 19.12
C ASN A 77 -1.05 -56.30 19.52
N TRP A 78 -1.22 -56.01 20.82
CA TRP A 78 -2.39 -55.31 21.31
C TRP A 78 -2.23 -53.79 21.25
N VAL A 79 -2.78 -53.19 20.19
CA VAL A 79 -2.62 -51.76 19.86
C VAL A 79 -3.05 -50.82 20.98
N GLU A 80 -4.22 -51.03 21.60
CA GLU A 80 -4.69 -50.15 22.67
C GLU A 80 -3.75 -50.17 23.89
N VAL A 81 -3.20 -51.35 24.24
CA VAL A 81 -2.25 -51.49 25.36
C VAL A 81 -0.88 -50.91 25.00
N LEU A 82 -0.40 -51.09 23.77
CA LEU A 82 0.83 -50.44 23.28
C LEU A 82 0.70 -48.91 23.32
N GLY A 83 -0.45 -48.36 22.90
CA GLY A 83 -0.74 -46.93 22.99
C GLY A 83 -0.83 -46.43 24.44
N ASN A 84 -1.48 -47.18 25.33
CA ASN A 84 -1.54 -46.83 26.75
C ASN A 84 -0.16 -46.87 27.41
N LEU A 85 0.65 -47.88 27.10
CA LEU A 85 2.03 -48.00 27.58
C LEU A 85 2.90 -46.84 27.06
N GLY A 86 2.76 -46.46 25.79
CA GLY A 86 3.38 -45.25 25.24
C GLY A 86 2.96 -43.98 25.99
N THR A 87 1.69 -43.90 26.39
CA THR A 87 1.16 -42.77 27.17
C THR A 87 1.69 -42.73 28.61
N VAL A 88 1.92 -43.88 29.24
CA VAL A 88 2.61 -43.95 30.54
C VAL A 88 4.05 -43.43 30.39
N TYR A 89 4.78 -43.85 29.36
CA TYR A 89 6.13 -43.33 29.10
C TYR A 89 6.14 -41.82 28.79
N LEU A 90 5.12 -41.32 28.09
CA LEU A 90 4.91 -39.89 27.85
C LEU A 90 4.72 -39.11 29.16
N GLN A 91 3.86 -39.60 30.06
CA GLN A 91 3.62 -39.00 31.38
C GLN A 91 4.87 -38.99 32.26
N GLN A 92 5.75 -39.97 32.08
CA GLN A 92 7.07 -40.06 32.73
C GLN A 92 8.17 -39.27 32.02
N GLN A 93 7.86 -38.51 30.96
CA GLN A 93 8.83 -37.75 30.15
C GLN A 93 9.93 -38.64 29.51
N GLN A 94 9.64 -39.93 29.30
CA GLN A 94 10.52 -40.87 28.59
C GLN A 94 10.17 -40.90 27.10
N TRP A 95 10.43 -39.78 26.43
CA TRP A 95 9.98 -39.48 25.06
C TRP A 95 10.36 -40.54 24.02
N GLU A 96 11.61 -41.01 24.01
CA GLU A 96 12.10 -42.01 23.04
C GLU A 96 11.39 -43.35 23.17
N LYS A 97 11.06 -43.76 24.41
CA LYS A 97 10.30 -45.00 24.64
C LYS A 97 8.85 -44.84 24.23
N ALA A 98 8.24 -43.69 24.53
CA ALA A 98 6.89 -43.36 24.09
C ALA A 98 6.79 -43.44 22.55
N LEU A 99 7.72 -42.82 21.82
CA LEU A 99 7.81 -42.90 20.36
C LEU A 99 7.81 -44.34 19.87
N LYS A 100 8.70 -45.17 20.40
CA LYS A 100 8.82 -46.58 19.98
C LYS A 100 7.51 -47.35 20.12
N PHE A 101 6.82 -47.20 21.25
CA PHE A 101 5.55 -47.92 21.47
C PHE A 101 4.42 -47.38 20.59
N TYR A 102 4.36 -46.07 20.37
CA TYR A 102 3.40 -45.46 19.44
C TYR A 102 3.66 -45.87 17.98
N GLU A 103 4.92 -45.93 17.54
CA GLU A 103 5.30 -46.39 16.20
C GLU A 103 4.90 -47.84 15.96
N ILE A 104 5.17 -48.74 16.92
CA ILE A 104 4.73 -50.15 16.83
C ILE A 104 3.20 -50.22 16.75
N ALA A 105 2.49 -49.45 17.58
CA ALA A 105 1.04 -49.42 17.58
C ALA A 105 0.46 -48.96 16.23
N LEU A 106 1.06 -47.93 15.61
CA LEU A 106 0.66 -47.43 14.28
C LEU A 106 1.05 -48.37 13.14
N GLN A 107 2.18 -49.09 13.24
CA GLN A 107 2.53 -50.14 12.28
C GLN A 107 1.50 -51.27 12.25
N LEU A 108 0.91 -51.60 13.41
CA LEU A 108 -0.13 -52.62 13.53
C LEU A 108 -1.51 -52.11 13.09
N LYS A 109 -1.86 -50.88 13.46
CA LYS A 109 -3.10 -50.20 13.04
C LYS A 109 -2.82 -48.72 12.73
N PRO A 110 -2.69 -48.33 11.46
CA PRO A 110 -2.30 -46.97 11.07
C PRO A 110 -3.31 -45.86 11.39
N ASN A 111 -4.58 -46.16 11.60
CA ASN A 111 -5.65 -45.17 11.71
C ASN A 111 -6.08 -44.90 13.17
N GLN A 112 -5.11 -44.63 14.05
CA GLN A 112 -5.35 -44.41 15.47
C GLN A 112 -5.14 -42.94 15.86
N VAL A 113 -6.21 -42.14 15.82
CA VAL A 113 -6.17 -40.68 16.06
C VAL A 113 -5.60 -40.32 17.42
N GLY A 114 -5.98 -41.04 18.48
CA GLY A 114 -5.46 -40.83 19.82
C GLY A 114 -3.93 -40.97 19.90
N ILE A 115 -3.34 -41.86 19.09
CA ILE A 115 -1.89 -42.07 19.03
C ILE A 115 -1.23 -40.91 18.28
N TYR A 116 -1.79 -40.45 17.16
CA TYR A 116 -1.26 -39.27 16.46
C TYR A 116 -1.32 -37.99 17.29
N ARG A 117 -2.36 -37.77 18.11
CA ARG A 117 -2.42 -36.65 19.07
C ARG A 117 -1.28 -36.71 20.08
N ASN A 118 -1.00 -37.90 20.62
CA ASN A 118 0.11 -38.09 21.56
C ASN A 118 1.48 -37.93 20.89
N LEU A 119 1.66 -38.44 19.68
CA LEU A 119 2.88 -38.25 18.90
C LEU A 119 3.13 -36.78 18.55
N TYR A 120 2.08 -36.02 18.21
CA TYR A 120 2.19 -34.57 18.04
C TYR A 120 2.79 -33.91 19.29
N SER A 121 2.25 -34.20 20.48
CA SER A 121 2.79 -33.67 21.74
C SER A 121 4.25 -34.06 21.98
N VAL A 122 4.61 -35.31 21.69
CA VAL A 122 6.00 -35.79 21.82
C VAL A 122 6.93 -35.04 20.87
N PHE A 123 6.60 -34.94 19.58
CA PHE A 123 7.43 -34.28 18.58
C PHE A 123 7.53 -32.76 18.80
N SER A 124 6.46 -32.11 19.29
CA SER A 124 6.50 -30.71 19.71
C SER A 124 7.48 -30.49 20.85
N TYR A 125 7.49 -31.37 21.86
CA TYR A 125 8.44 -31.28 22.98
C TYR A 125 9.89 -31.50 22.53
N LEU A 126 10.11 -32.46 21.63
CA LEU A 126 11.43 -32.76 21.07
C LEU A 126 11.91 -31.73 20.03
N ASN A 127 11.15 -30.64 19.81
CA ASN A 127 11.42 -29.62 18.81
C ASN A 127 11.63 -30.21 17.39
N GLN A 128 10.80 -31.19 17.03
CA GLN A 128 10.74 -31.81 15.70
C GLN A 128 9.45 -31.38 14.98
N PRO A 129 9.35 -30.10 14.53
CA PRO A 129 8.11 -29.52 14.05
C PRO A 129 7.54 -30.24 12.82
N GLU A 130 8.39 -30.72 11.89
CA GLU A 130 7.92 -31.40 10.68
C GLU A 130 7.11 -32.66 10.98
N LYS A 131 7.62 -33.53 11.87
CA LYS A 131 6.93 -34.76 12.29
C LYS A 131 5.69 -34.48 13.12
N ALA A 132 5.72 -33.42 13.94
CA ALA A 132 4.54 -32.97 14.67
C ALA A 132 3.44 -32.58 13.67
N LEU A 133 3.75 -31.77 12.66
CA LEU A 133 2.78 -31.37 11.63
C LEU A 133 2.24 -32.57 10.85
N GLU A 134 3.07 -33.57 10.52
CA GLU A 134 2.61 -34.82 9.90
C GLU A 134 1.58 -35.57 10.77
N CYS A 135 1.84 -35.67 12.07
CA CYS A 135 0.89 -36.28 13.01
C CYS A 135 -0.41 -35.48 13.08
N TRP A 136 -0.32 -34.15 13.11
CA TRP A 136 -1.50 -33.28 13.12
C TRP A 136 -2.31 -33.38 11.82
N PHE A 137 -1.65 -33.50 10.67
CA PHE A 137 -2.31 -33.77 9.40
C PHE A 137 -3.13 -35.07 9.45
N GLN A 138 -2.58 -36.16 10.01
CA GLN A 138 -3.31 -37.41 10.17
C GLN A 138 -4.53 -37.25 11.08
N VAL A 139 -4.43 -36.47 12.16
CA VAL A 139 -5.59 -36.15 13.03
C VAL A 139 -6.70 -35.46 12.24
N LEU A 140 -6.36 -34.45 11.44
CA LEU A 140 -7.33 -33.71 10.63
C LEU A 140 -7.96 -34.56 9.52
N ILE A 141 -7.23 -35.53 8.95
CA ILE A 141 -7.76 -36.41 7.90
C ILE A 141 -8.69 -37.50 8.46
N LEU A 142 -8.36 -38.05 9.64
CA LEU A 142 -9.06 -39.20 10.23
C LEU A 142 -10.30 -38.82 11.05
N GLU A 143 -10.24 -37.71 11.81
CA GLU A 143 -11.39 -37.19 12.59
C GLU A 143 -11.69 -35.71 12.27
N PRO A 144 -11.92 -35.37 10.99
CA PRO A 144 -12.10 -33.98 10.56
C PRO A 144 -13.30 -33.27 11.22
N GLU A 145 -14.39 -34.00 11.51
CA GLU A 145 -15.61 -33.46 12.13
C GLU A 145 -15.39 -33.03 13.59
N SER A 146 -14.37 -33.60 14.26
CA SER A 146 -14.05 -33.27 15.65
C SER A 146 -13.28 -31.96 15.82
N ILE A 147 -12.80 -31.38 14.72
CA ILE A 147 -11.92 -30.21 14.71
C ILE A 147 -12.63 -29.04 14.01
N PRO A 148 -12.66 -27.83 14.61
CA PRO A 148 -13.32 -26.67 14.01
C PRO A 148 -12.77 -26.33 12.63
N LEU A 149 -13.66 -25.93 11.70
CA LEU A 149 -13.30 -25.50 10.34
C LEU A 149 -12.10 -24.55 10.29
N GLN A 150 -12.06 -23.56 11.19
CA GLN A 150 -10.96 -22.58 11.23
C GLN A 150 -9.58 -23.23 11.41
N SER A 151 -9.48 -24.30 12.21
CA SER A 151 -8.23 -25.04 12.40
C SER A 151 -7.79 -25.78 11.13
N HIS A 152 -8.73 -26.29 10.33
CA HIS A 152 -8.43 -26.85 9.01
C HIS A 152 -7.88 -25.78 8.07
N ILE A 153 -8.51 -24.60 8.06
CA ILE A 153 -8.08 -23.45 7.25
C ILE A 153 -6.66 -23.00 7.62
N ASP A 154 -6.38 -22.79 8.90
CA ASP A 154 -5.09 -22.25 9.32
C ASP A 154 -3.96 -23.27 9.17
N PHE A 155 -4.23 -24.56 9.36
CA PHE A 155 -3.25 -25.60 9.09
C PHE A 155 -2.97 -25.75 7.60
N GLY A 156 -4.00 -25.72 6.74
CA GLY A 156 -3.83 -25.78 5.29
C GLY A 156 -3.05 -24.59 4.74
N LYS A 157 -3.24 -23.37 5.27
CA LYS A 157 -2.38 -22.21 4.96
C LYS A 157 -0.90 -22.46 5.32
N SER A 158 -0.65 -23.09 6.47
CA SER A 158 0.71 -23.45 6.87
C SER A 158 1.34 -24.45 5.89
N LEU A 159 0.60 -25.47 5.45
CA LEU A 159 1.07 -26.42 4.43
C LEU A 159 1.40 -25.72 3.10
N ILE A 160 0.55 -24.80 2.67
CA ILE A 160 0.79 -23.95 1.48
C ILE A 160 2.09 -23.15 1.64
N SER A 161 2.31 -22.47 2.77
CA SER A 161 3.54 -21.69 3.00
C SER A 161 4.82 -22.54 2.97
N GLN A 162 4.71 -23.85 3.24
CA GLN A 162 5.79 -24.83 3.19
C GLN A 162 5.90 -25.54 1.83
N SER A 163 5.14 -25.10 0.82
CA SER A 163 5.03 -25.77 -0.49
C SER A 163 4.54 -27.23 -0.44
N LYS A 164 3.85 -27.65 0.63
CA LYS A 164 3.27 -28.99 0.79
C LYS A 164 1.89 -29.07 0.15
N TRP A 165 1.83 -28.80 -1.15
CA TRP A 165 0.58 -28.59 -1.88
C TRP A 165 -0.34 -29.80 -1.90
N ASP A 166 0.19 -31.01 -2.10
CA ASP A 166 -0.60 -32.25 -2.12
C ASP A 166 -1.31 -32.53 -0.80
N GLN A 167 -0.64 -32.26 0.32
CA GLN A 167 -1.23 -32.39 1.65
C GLN A 167 -2.33 -31.34 1.85
N ALA A 168 -2.08 -30.09 1.45
CA ALA A 168 -3.10 -29.03 1.52
C ALA A 168 -4.34 -29.36 0.68
N ILE A 169 -4.16 -29.87 -0.55
CA ILE A 169 -5.25 -30.32 -1.43
C ILE A 169 -6.05 -31.43 -0.76
N SER A 170 -5.37 -32.48 -0.26
CA SER A 170 -6.04 -33.60 0.41
C SER A 170 -6.82 -33.16 1.64
N LEU A 171 -6.27 -32.24 2.45
CA LEU A 171 -6.93 -31.69 3.62
C LEU A 171 -8.18 -30.90 3.24
N TYR A 172 -8.08 -29.98 2.27
CA TYR A 172 -9.21 -29.14 1.89
C TYR A 172 -10.32 -29.92 1.19
N LEU A 173 -9.99 -30.91 0.35
CA LEU A 173 -10.99 -31.82 -0.21
C LEU A 173 -11.75 -32.56 0.90
N LYS A 174 -11.04 -33.07 1.92
CA LYS A 174 -11.68 -33.73 3.06
C LYS A 174 -12.52 -32.75 3.90
N THR A 175 -12.03 -31.53 4.08
CA THR A 175 -12.75 -30.45 4.78
C THR A 175 -14.06 -30.12 4.06
N LEU A 176 -14.04 -30.07 2.73
CA LEU A 176 -15.20 -29.75 1.90
C LEU A 176 -16.24 -30.88 1.82
N GLU A 177 -15.87 -32.14 2.11
CA GLU A 177 -16.85 -33.23 2.30
C GLU A 177 -17.79 -32.95 3.50
N ILE A 178 -17.30 -32.23 4.51
CA ILE A 178 -18.01 -31.95 5.77
C ILE A 178 -18.61 -30.55 5.77
N TYR A 179 -17.86 -29.59 5.23
CA TYR A 179 -18.22 -28.18 5.15
C TYR A 179 -18.34 -27.73 3.68
N PRO A 180 -19.34 -28.24 2.92
CA PRO A 180 -19.43 -28.02 1.47
C PRO A 180 -19.72 -26.58 1.06
N ASN A 181 -20.14 -25.72 2.00
CA ASN A 181 -20.43 -24.30 1.77
C ASN A 181 -19.32 -23.38 2.33
N SER A 182 -18.10 -23.87 2.52
CA SER A 182 -16.98 -23.04 3.00
C SER A 182 -16.26 -22.35 1.84
N HIS A 183 -16.53 -21.05 1.62
CA HIS A 183 -15.82 -20.25 0.61
C HIS A 183 -14.30 -20.22 0.89
N GLN A 184 -13.89 -20.17 2.16
CA GLN A 184 -12.47 -20.16 2.54
C GLN A 184 -11.78 -21.46 2.15
N ALA A 185 -12.40 -22.61 2.38
CA ALA A 185 -11.81 -23.91 2.04
C ALA A 185 -11.66 -24.05 0.51
N TYR A 186 -12.65 -23.62 -0.28
CA TYR A 186 -12.52 -23.58 -1.74
C TYR A 186 -11.43 -22.61 -2.21
N TYR A 187 -11.31 -21.43 -1.61
CA TYR A 187 -10.27 -20.47 -1.98
C TYR A 187 -8.87 -21.04 -1.73
N TRP A 188 -8.62 -21.58 -0.53
CA TRP A 188 -7.31 -22.12 -0.20
C TRP A 188 -7.01 -23.44 -0.93
N LEU A 189 -8.03 -24.22 -1.29
CA LEU A 189 -7.88 -25.32 -2.24
C LEU A 189 -7.41 -24.80 -3.61
N GLY A 190 -7.97 -23.69 -4.08
CA GLY A 190 -7.52 -23.01 -5.30
C GLY A 190 -6.06 -22.55 -5.21
N GLU A 191 -5.66 -21.94 -4.10
CA GLU A 191 -4.25 -21.55 -3.86
C GLU A 191 -3.32 -22.77 -3.86
N ALA A 192 -3.74 -23.90 -3.28
CA ALA A 192 -2.93 -25.13 -3.28
C ALA A 192 -2.77 -25.72 -4.69
N PHE A 193 -3.84 -25.73 -5.50
CA PHE A 193 -3.76 -26.12 -6.91
C PHE A 193 -2.89 -25.16 -7.74
N SER A 194 -3.03 -23.85 -7.51
CA SER A 194 -2.23 -22.79 -8.13
C SER A 194 -0.73 -22.96 -7.82
N GLY A 195 -0.37 -23.29 -6.58
CA GLY A 195 1.01 -23.62 -6.19
C GLY A 195 1.59 -24.82 -6.94
N LYS A 196 0.75 -25.78 -7.37
CA LYS A 196 1.12 -26.90 -8.24
C LYS A 196 1.03 -26.58 -9.75
N GLN A 197 0.63 -25.37 -10.12
CA GLN A 197 0.32 -24.99 -11.51
C GLN A 197 -0.79 -25.85 -12.14
N GLN A 198 -1.66 -26.43 -11.31
CA GLN A 198 -2.87 -27.13 -11.74
C GLN A 198 -4.00 -26.10 -11.94
N TRP A 199 -3.83 -25.28 -12.98
CA TRP A 199 -4.61 -24.06 -13.17
C TRP A 199 -6.11 -24.33 -13.41
N LEU A 200 -6.47 -25.40 -14.11
CA LEU A 200 -7.88 -25.73 -14.39
C LEU A 200 -8.64 -26.12 -13.11
N GLU A 201 -8.00 -26.85 -12.21
CA GLU A 201 -8.52 -27.21 -10.90
C GLU A 201 -8.60 -25.99 -9.99
N ALA A 202 -7.58 -25.13 -10.02
CA ALA A 202 -7.58 -23.87 -9.29
C ALA A 202 -8.76 -22.98 -9.71
N ILE A 203 -8.99 -22.81 -11.01
CA ILE A 203 -10.15 -22.05 -11.56
C ILE A 203 -11.47 -22.61 -11.04
N LYS A 204 -11.66 -23.94 -11.05
CA LYS A 204 -12.88 -24.57 -10.53
C LYS A 204 -13.08 -24.26 -9.05
N ALA A 205 -12.01 -24.33 -8.24
CA ALA A 205 -12.07 -24.05 -6.82
C ALA A 205 -12.38 -22.57 -6.53
N TYR A 206 -11.69 -21.64 -7.19
CA TYR A 206 -11.96 -20.20 -7.05
C TYR A 206 -13.38 -19.83 -7.48
N ARG A 207 -13.90 -20.40 -8.57
CA ARG A 207 -15.29 -20.18 -9.01
C ARG A 207 -16.30 -20.65 -7.97
N GLN A 208 -16.05 -21.77 -7.29
CA GLN A 208 -16.93 -22.22 -6.20
C GLN A 208 -16.84 -21.29 -4.98
N ALA A 209 -15.65 -20.80 -4.63
CA ALA A 209 -15.50 -19.82 -3.55
C ALA A 209 -16.33 -18.55 -3.83
N ILE A 210 -16.22 -17.98 -5.03
CA ILE A 210 -16.97 -16.80 -5.47
C ILE A 210 -18.47 -17.07 -5.55
N LYS A 211 -18.88 -18.28 -5.97
CA LYS A 211 -20.30 -18.66 -6.03
C LYS A 211 -20.94 -18.71 -4.64
N ILE A 212 -20.20 -19.15 -3.63
CA ILE A 212 -20.66 -19.22 -2.25
C ILE A 212 -20.71 -17.83 -1.63
N GLU A 213 -19.64 -17.04 -1.82
CA GLU A 213 -19.55 -15.68 -1.29
C GLU A 213 -18.96 -14.76 -2.36
N ASN A 214 -19.77 -13.84 -2.89
CA ASN A 214 -19.44 -13.02 -4.06
C ASN A 214 -19.02 -11.58 -3.72
N ASN A 215 -19.03 -11.18 -2.44
CA ASN A 215 -18.66 -9.85 -1.98
C ASN A 215 -17.17 -9.75 -1.54
N ILE A 216 -16.37 -10.78 -1.82
CA ILE A 216 -14.96 -10.86 -1.42
C ILE A 216 -14.08 -10.52 -2.62
N ASP A 217 -13.68 -9.25 -2.70
CA ASP A 217 -12.97 -8.71 -3.86
C ASP A 217 -11.61 -9.37 -4.13
N TRP A 218 -10.92 -9.85 -3.10
CA TRP A 218 -9.60 -10.48 -3.23
C TRP A 218 -9.64 -11.92 -3.79
N PHE A 219 -10.82 -12.47 -4.07
CA PHE A 219 -10.95 -13.73 -4.82
C PHE A 219 -10.64 -13.57 -6.31
N TYR A 220 -11.12 -12.48 -6.89
CA TYR A 220 -11.07 -12.25 -8.33
C TYR A 220 -9.65 -12.15 -8.91
N PRO A 221 -8.65 -11.51 -8.24
CA PRO A 221 -7.27 -11.48 -8.73
C PRO A 221 -6.64 -12.87 -8.91
N LYS A 222 -6.95 -13.80 -8.00
CA LYS A 222 -6.40 -15.17 -8.03
C LYS A 222 -7.03 -15.98 -9.15
N LEU A 223 -8.34 -15.83 -9.35
CA LEU A 223 -9.04 -16.39 -10.50
C LEU A 223 -8.49 -15.81 -11.81
N GLY A 224 -8.34 -14.48 -11.91
CA GLY A 224 -7.79 -13.79 -13.07
C GLY A 224 -6.41 -14.33 -13.45
N LYS A 225 -5.52 -14.49 -12.48
CA LYS A 225 -4.18 -15.06 -12.72
C LYS A 225 -4.26 -16.47 -13.31
N ALA A 226 -5.04 -17.36 -12.71
CA ALA A 226 -5.17 -18.74 -13.20
C ALA A 226 -5.79 -18.80 -14.61
N LEU A 227 -6.70 -17.87 -14.93
CA LEU A 227 -7.29 -17.75 -16.26
C LEU A 227 -6.29 -17.25 -17.31
N LEU A 228 -5.38 -16.32 -16.97
CA LEU A 228 -4.29 -15.91 -17.86
C LEU A 228 -3.35 -17.07 -18.20
N GLU A 229 -2.94 -17.84 -17.19
CA GLU A 229 -2.03 -18.99 -17.34
C GLU A 229 -2.63 -20.12 -18.19
N THR A 230 -3.96 -20.14 -18.32
CA THR A 230 -4.69 -21.09 -19.19
C THR A 230 -5.16 -20.47 -20.50
N HIS A 231 -4.75 -19.24 -20.80
CA HIS A 231 -5.16 -18.50 -21.99
C HIS A 231 -6.68 -18.30 -22.12
N GLN A 232 -7.40 -18.28 -21.00
CA GLN A 232 -8.82 -17.90 -20.92
C GLN A 232 -8.94 -16.38 -20.77
N TRP A 233 -8.43 -15.67 -21.77
CA TRP A 233 -8.17 -14.23 -21.73
C TRP A 233 -9.40 -13.39 -21.39
N TYR A 234 -10.52 -13.68 -22.04
CA TYR A 234 -11.80 -13.01 -21.81
C TYR A 234 -12.24 -13.06 -20.33
N GLU A 235 -12.23 -14.25 -19.74
CA GLU A 235 -12.66 -14.44 -18.36
C GLU A 235 -11.65 -13.83 -17.38
N ALA A 236 -10.36 -13.85 -17.74
CA ALA A 236 -9.32 -13.19 -16.96
C ALA A 236 -9.56 -11.68 -16.87
N VAL A 237 -9.90 -11.03 -17.99
CA VAL A 237 -10.24 -9.60 -18.03
C VAL A 237 -11.42 -9.30 -17.10
N ILE A 238 -12.48 -10.11 -17.15
CA ILE A 238 -13.64 -9.91 -16.26
C ILE A 238 -13.25 -10.05 -14.79
N ALA A 239 -12.48 -11.07 -14.43
CA ALA A 239 -12.02 -11.25 -13.06
C ALA A 239 -11.18 -10.05 -12.59
N TYR A 240 -10.26 -9.56 -13.41
CA TYR A 240 -9.50 -8.36 -13.05
C TYR A 240 -10.34 -7.09 -13.01
N TYR A 241 -11.40 -6.96 -13.84
CA TYR A 241 -12.36 -5.86 -13.74
C TYR A 241 -13.11 -5.86 -12.41
N GLU A 242 -13.56 -7.02 -11.95
CA GLU A 242 -14.20 -7.14 -10.64
C GLU A 242 -13.22 -6.79 -9.52
N ALA A 243 -11.96 -7.20 -9.64
CA ALA A 243 -10.91 -6.81 -8.70
C ALA A 243 -10.59 -5.30 -8.72
N ALA A 244 -10.67 -4.68 -9.89
CA ALA A 244 -10.38 -3.26 -10.10
C ALA A 244 -11.42 -2.33 -9.48
N LYS A 245 -12.62 -2.81 -9.16
CA LYS A 245 -13.65 -2.02 -8.45
C LYS A 245 -13.21 -1.61 -7.04
N SER A 246 -12.36 -2.39 -6.39
CA SER A 246 -11.91 -2.16 -5.02
C SER A 246 -10.43 -1.80 -4.89
N ASN A 247 -9.62 -2.03 -5.92
CA ASN A 247 -8.19 -1.74 -5.88
C ASN A 247 -7.65 -1.26 -7.25
N ALA A 248 -7.15 -0.02 -7.26
CA ALA A 248 -6.62 0.65 -8.45
C ALA A 248 -5.42 -0.05 -9.12
N TYR A 249 -4.64 -0.86 -8.37
CA TYR A 249 -3.55 -1.65 -8.95
C TYR A 249 -4.02 -2.59 -10.07
N TYR A 250 -5.23 -3.16 -9.93
CA TYR A 250 -5.76 -4.05 -10.96
C TYR A 250 -6.23 -3.30 -12.23
N GLN A 251 -6.48 -1.98 -12.14
CA GLN A 251 -6.66 -1.17 -13.35
C GLN A 251 -5.36 -1.04 -14.14
N GLU A 252 -4.24 -0.75 -13.47
CA GLU A 252 -2.93 -0.67 -14.13
C GLU A 252 -2.56 -2.01 -14.79
N LEU A 253 -2.85 -3.13 -14.10
CA LEU A 253 -2.65 -4.46 -14.66
C LEU A 253 -3.56 -4.75 -15.86
N LEU A 254 -4.82 -4.29 -15.82
CA LEU A 254 -5.73 -4.37 -16.97
C LEU A 254 -5.19 -3.57 -18.16
N ASP A 255 -4.68 -2.36 -17.93
CA ASP A 255 -4.08 -1.53 -18.97
C ASP A 255 -2.85 -2.18 -19.62
N GLU A 256 -2.11 -3.02 -18.88
CA GLU A 256 -1.00 -3.80 -19.42
C GLU A 256 -1.47 -5.05 -20.19
N ILE A 257 -2.45 -5.77 -19.65
CA ILE A 257 -2.90 -7.08 -20.16
C ILE A 257 -3.84 -6.94 -21.34
N ILE A 258 -4.77 -5.98 -21.30
CA ILE A 258 -5.79 -5.78 -22.33
C ILE A 258 -5.12 -5.61 -23.71
N PRO A 259 -4.10 -4.77 -23.93
CA PRO A 259 -3.41 -4.66 -25.21
C PRO A 259 -2.76 -5.98 -25.67
N LYS A 260 -2.19 -6.78 -24.75
CA LYS A 260 -1.56 -8.07 -25.07
C LYS A 260 -2.59 -9.12 -25.50
N ILE A 261 -3.74 -9.15 -24.82
CA ILE A 261 -4.90 -9.99 -25.18
C ILE A 261 -5.49 -9.53 -26.51
N ILE A 262 -5.60 -8.22 -26.72
CA ILE A 262 -6.10 -7.62 -27.95
C ILE A 262 -5.18 -7.93 -29.15
N GLN A 263 -3.86 -8.08 -28.95
CA GLN A 263 -2.92 -8.40 -30.02
C GLN A 263 -2.95 -9.87 -30.52
N SER A 264 -3.60 -10.81 -29.80
CA SER A 264 -3.49 -12.26 -30.07
C SER A 264 -4.35 -12.82 -31.23
N GLN A 265 -4.84 -12.01 -32.17
CA GLN A 265 -5.82 -12.38 -33.23
C GLN A 265 -7.23 -12.80 -32.74
N GLU A 266 -7.52 -12.77 -31.44
CA GLU A 266 -8.83 -13.11 -30.86
C GLU A 266 -9.86 -11.95 -30.85
N LEU A 267 -9.54 -10.84 -31.55
CA LEU A 267 -10.25 -9.55 -31.56
C LEU A 267 -11.74 -9.60 -31.91
N ILE A 268 -12.13 -10.48 -32.83
CA ILE A 268 -13.54 -10.62 -33.26
C ILE A 268 -14.30 -11.57 -32.33
N GLN A 269 -13.63 -12.60 -31.82
CA GLN A 269 -14.27 -13.58 -30.95
C GLN A 269 -14.57 -12.97 -29.57
N ALA A 270 -13.62 -12.21 -29.02
CA ALA A 270 -13.82 -11.51 -27.75
C ALA A 270 -14.99 -10.52 -27.82
N SER A 271 -15.07 -9.69 -28.87
CA SER A 271 -16.18 -8.73 -29.03
C SER A 271 -17.54 -9.44 -29.14
N LEU A 272 -17.63 -10.54 -29.89
CA LEU A 272 -18.87 -11.32 -30.01
C LEU A 272 -19.31 -11.94 -28.68
N ILE A 273 -18.37 -12.45 -27.86
CA ILE A 273 -18.68 -13.01 -26.55
C ILE A 273 -19.15 -11.91 -25.59
N PHE A 274 -18.47 -10.76 -25.56
CA PHE A 274 -18.89 -9.61 -24.75
C PHE A 274 -20.28 -9.11 -25.17
N GLU A 275 -20.54 -9.00 -26.47
CA GLU A 275 -21.86 -8.63 -27.01
C GLU A 275 -22.95 -9.66 -26.65
N GLU A 276 -22.64 -10.97 -26.64
CA GLU A 276 -23.58 -11.99 -26.17
C GLU A 276 -23.87 -11.88 -24.67
N GLN A 277 -22.86 -11.59 -23.85
CA GLN A 277 -23.07 -11.36 -22.43
C GLN A 277 -23.87 -10.09 -22.15
N LEU A 278 -23.66 -9.02 -22.92
CA LEU A 278 -24.48 -7.80 -22.81
C LEU A 278 -25.96 -8.06 -23.09
N LYS A 279 -26.30 -9.02 -23.96
CA LYS A 279 -27.72 -9.44 -24.13
C LYS A 279 -28.32 -10.02 -22.84
N LYS A 280 -27.49 -10.65 -22.00
CA LYS A 280 -27.90 -11.23 -20.70
C LYS A 280 -27.81 -10.21 -19.57
N ARG A 281 -26.87 -9.27 -19.65
CA ARG A 281 -26.57 -8.23 -18.66
C ARG A 281 -26.47 -6.85 -19.33
N PRO A 282 -27.59 -6.23 -19.74
CA PRO A 282 -27.58 -4.96 -20.46
C PRO A 282 -27.16 -3.76 -19.60
N GLU A 283 -27.06 -3.94 -18.28
CA GLU A 283 -26.64 -2.90 -17.31
C GLU A 283 -25.18 -3.08 -16.85
N ALA A 284 -24.41 -3.97 -17.50
CA ALA A 284 -23.00 -4.19 -17.17
C ALA A 284 -22.10 -3.15 -17.85
N ASP A 285 -21.92 -1.98 -17.22
CA ASP A 285 -21.12 -0.88 -17.75
C ASP A 285 -19.67 -1.29 -18.05
N GLU A 286 -19.11 -2.19 -17.24
CA GLU A 286 -17.77 -2.73 -17.43
C GLU A 286 -17.59 -3.41 -18.79
N LEU A 287 -18.62 -4.11 -19.27
CA LEU A 287 -18.58 -4.81 -20.56
C LEU A 287 -18.67 -3.84 -21.74
N TYR A 288 -19.46 -2.78 -21.60
CA TYR A 288 -19.48 -1.69 -22.58
C TYR A 288 -18.12 -1.00 -22.66
N HIS A 289 -17.47 -0.72 -21.52
CA HIS A 289 -16.15 -0.12 -21.51
C HIS A 289 -15.08 -1.00 -22.18
N ILE A 290 -15.07 -2.31 -21.88
CA ILE A 290 -14.16 -3.27 -22.53
C ILE A 290 -14.38 -3.29 -24.04
N LEU A 291 -15.63 -3.34 -24.51
CA LEU A 291 -15.94 -3.26 -25.93
C LEU A 291 -15.46 -1.95 -26.55
N GLY A 292 -15.63 -0.82 -25.85
CA GLY A 292 -15.06 0.48 -26.25
C GLY A 292 -13.56 0.40 -26.50
N ASN A 293 -12.81 -0.19 -25.56
CA ASN A 293 -11.37 -0.41 -25.67
C ASN A 293 -11.00 -1.33 -26.86
N ILE A 294 -11.71 -2.45 -27.05
CA ILE A 294 -11.49 -3.38 -28.16
C ILE A 294 -11.70 -2.66 -29.50
N TYR A 295 -12.81 -1.91 -29.64
CA TYR A 295 -13.12 -1.18 -30.86
C TYR A 295 -12.15 -0.02 -31.10
N LYS A 296 -11.67 0.65 -30.05
CA LYS A 296 -10.63 1.68 -30.11
C LYS A 296 -9.33 1.13 -30.69
N VAL A 297 -8.82 0.00 -30.18
CA VAL A 297 -7.57 -0.60 -30.69
C VAL A 297 -7.74 -1.12 -32.12
N ASN A 298 -8.93 -1.62 -32.47
CA ASN A 298 -9.27 -2.03 -33.84
C ASN A 298 -9.48 -0.85 -34.81
N ASN A 299 -9.25 0.40 -34.38
CA ASN A 299 -9.48 1.61 -35.16
C ASN A 299 -10.94 1.74 -35.67
N LYS A 300 -11.89 1.07 -35.00
CA LYS A 300 -13.34 1.20 -35.24
C LYS A 300 -13.91 2.27 -34.33
N ILE A 301 -13.58 3.51 -34.68
CA ILE A 301 -13.77 4.68 -33.80
C ILE A 301 -15.25 4.95 -33.47
N VAL A 302 -16.16 4.77 -34.43
CA VAL A 302 -17.60 5.00 -34.22
C VAL A 302 -18.17 4.02 -33.20
N ASP A 303 -17.81 2.74 -33.31
CA ASP A 303 -18.23 1.71 -32.36
C ASP A 303 -17.64 1.98 -30.97
N ALA A 304 -16.36 2.37 -30.90
CA ALA A 304 -15.72 2.72 -29.64
C ALA A 304 -16.47 3.83 -28.90
N ILE A 305 -16.80 4.93 -29.59
CA ILE A 305 -17.60 6.03 -29.03
C ILE A 305 -18.95 5.54 -28.54
N PHE A 306 -19.65 4.73 -29.33
CA PHE A 306 -20.96 4.18 -28.94
C PHE A 306 -20.87 3.40 -27.62
N TYR A 307 -19.89 2.50 -27.52
CA TYR A 307 -19.71 1.64 -26.36
C TYR A 307 -19.27 2.42 -25.12
N TYR A 308 -18.31 3.35 -25.23
CA TYR A 308 -17.94 4.22 -24.11
C TYR A 308 -19.11 5.10 -23.65
N THR A 309 -19.88 5.67 -24.59
CA THR A 309 -21.06 6.48 -24.27
C THR A 309 -22.10 5.65 -23.51
N LYS A 310 -22.30 4.37 -23.89
CA LYS A 310 -23.19 3.47 -23.16
C LYS A 310 -22.69 3.13 -21.76
N ALA A 311 -21.39 2.89 -21.59
CA ALA A 311 -20.78 2.68 -20.28
C ALA A 311 -21.04 3.89 -19.36
N ILE A 312 -20.81 5.11 -19.87
CA ILE A 312 -21.07 6.37 -19.14
C ILE A 312 -22.56 6.54 -18.81
N GLN A 313 -23.47 6.21 -19.73
CA GLN A 313 -24.92 6.30 -19.49
C GLN A 313 -25.39 5.40 -18.35
N ILE A 314 -24.78 4.24 -18.19
CA ILE A 314 -25.11 3.27 -17.14
C ILE A 314 -24.45 3.68 -15.82
N ASN A 315 -23.16 4.04 -15.87
CA ASN A 315 -22.38 4.42 -14.71
C ASN A 315 -21.62 5.74 -14.96
N PRO A 316 -22.25 6.89 -14.68
CA PRO A 316 -21.67 8.20 -14.98
C PRO A 316 -20.66 8.67 -13.92
N ASN A 317 -20.36 7.88 -12.89
CA ASN A 317 -19.47 8.27 -11.79
C ASN A 317 -18.06 7.68 -11.93
N LEU A 318 -17.71 7.12 -13.10
CA LEU A 318 -16.38 6.57 -13.36
C LEU A 318 -15.56 7.50 -14.26
N SER A 319 -14.56 8.16 -13.67
CA SER A 319 -13.67 9.10 -14.36
C SER A 319 -12.94 8.46 -15.55
N GLN A 320 -12.57 7.18 -15.44
CA GLN A 320 -11.87 6.44 -16.49
C GLN A 320 -12.64 6.43 -17.81
N TYR A 321 -13.96 6.22 -17.77
CA TYR A 321 -14.78 6.09 -18.98
C TYR A 321 -14.78 7.39 -19.79
N TYR A 322 -14.84 8.53 -19.10
CA TYR A 322 -14.74 9.84 -19.73
C TYR A 322 -13.35 10.09 -20.30
N ALA A 323 -12.27 9.75 -19.59
CA ALA A 323 -10.91 9.94 -20.09
C ALA A 323 -10.62 9.06 -21.32
N ASP A 324 -11.09 7.81 -21.34
CA ASP A 324 -10.95 6.93 -22.50
C ASP A 324 -11.75 7.41 -23.70
N LEU A 325 -12.94 7.96 -23.49
CA LEU A 325 -13.70 8.63 -24.55
C LEU A 325 -12.98 9.91 -25.03
N GLY A 326 -12.38 10.67 -24.12
CA GLY A 326 -11.57 11.85 -24.44
C GLY A 326 -10.38 11.53 -25.35
N ASP A 327 -9.65 10.43 -25.08
CA ASP A 327 -8.56 9.93 -25.93
C ASP A 327 -9.04 9.61 -27.36
N VAL A 328 -10.24 9.03 -27.50
CA VAL A 328 -10.83 8.76 -28.83
C VAL A 328 -11.15 10.05 -29.58
N TRP A 329 -11.67 11.07 -28.89
CA TRP A 329 -11.97 12.37 -29.51
C TRP A 329 -10.71 13.14 -29.89
N LEU A 330 -9.66 13.07 -29.06
CA LEU A 330 -8.34 13.62 -29.35
C LEU A 330 -7.78 13.02 -30.66
N LYS A 331 -7.83 11.70 -30.82
CA LYS A 331 -7.38 11.01 -32.07
C LYS A 331 -8.15 11.46 -33.30
N GLN A 332 -9.42 11.83 -33.15
CA GLN A 332 -10.24 12.39 -34.22
C GLN A 332 -10.09 13.90 -34.40
N LYS A 333 -9.20 14.56 -33.64
CA LYS A 333 -9.02 16.01 -33.64
C LYS A 333 -10.30 16.79 -33.31
N GLN A 334 -11.19 16.16 -32.54
CA GLN A 334 -12.42 16.76 -32.04
C GLN A 334 -12.14 17.40 -30.67
N TRP A 335 -11.48 18.56 -30.71
CA TRP A 335 -10.89 19.21 -29.53
C TRP A 335 -11.89 19.53 -28.43
N GLU A 336 -13.07 20.04 -28.80
CA GLU A 336 -14.07 20.47 -27.81
C GLU A 336 -14.66 19.29 -27.05
N GLN A 337 -14.93 18.18 -27.74
CA GLN A 337 -15.45 16.94 -27.16
C GLN A 337 -14.39 16.26 -26.30
N ALA A 338 -13.12 16.28 -26.74
CA ALA A 338 -12.00 15.76 -25.96
C ALA A 338 -11.85 16.50 -24.64
N ILE A 339 -11.77 17.85 -24.68
CA ILE A 339 -11.69 18.69 -23.48
C ILE A 339 -12.91 18.49 -22.59
N TYR A 340 -14.13 18.47 -23.15
CA TYR A 340 -15.34 18.23 -22.37
C TYR A 340 -15.28 16.91 -21.60
N CYS A 341 -14.95 15.80 -22.27
CA CYS A 341 -14.83 14.50 -21.61
C CYS A 341 -13.75 14.52 -20.53
N CYS A 342 -12.60 15.15 -20.79
CA CYS A 342 -11.54 15.28 -19.78
C CYS A 342 -12.00 16.06 -18.55
N LEU A 343 -12.75 17.15 -18.72
CA LEU A 343 -13.26 17.93 -17.60
C LEU A 343 -14.33 17.18 -16.80
N GLU A 344 -15.21 16.43 -17.45
CA GLU A 344 -16.17 15.56 -16.74
C GLU A 344 -15.43 14.45 -15.95
N ALA A 345 -14.36 13.88 -16.52
CA ALA A 345 -13.50 12.94 -15.78
C ALA A 345 -12.91 13.58 -14.53
N LEU A 346 -12.41 14.82 -14.64
CA LEU A 346 -11.78 15.54 -13.54
C LEU A 346 -12.78 16.09 -12.50
N LYS A 347 -14.04 16.33 -12.88
CA LYS A 347 -15.12 16.64 -11.92
C LYS A 347 -15.40 15.47 -10.98
N ILE A 348 -15.19 14.24 -11.45
CA ILE A 348 -15.32 13.02 -10.63
C ILE A 348 -14.04 12.79 -9.82
N ASN A 349 -12.88 12.87 -10.46
CA ASN A 349 -11.57 12.62 -9.86
C ASN A 349 -10.55 13.68 -10.32
N PRO A 350 -10.36 14.79 -9.57
CA PRO A 350 -9.44 15.87 -9.95
C PRO A 350 -7.96 15.47 -9.96
N ASP A 351 -7.57 14.37 -9.29
CA ASP A 351 -6.19 13.87 -9.31
C ASP A 351 -5.89 12.96 -10.52
N PHE A 352 -6.88 12.74 -11.40
CA PHE A 352 -6.68 11.82 -12.51
C PHE A 352 -5.76 12.43 -13.57
N MET A 353 -4.56 11.87 -13.75
CA MET A 353 -3.51 12.47 -14.60
C MET A 353 -3.87 12.49 -16.09
N LYS A 354 -4.41 11.39 -16.62
CA LYS A 354 -4.66 11.19 -18.05
C LYS A 354 -5.48 12.31 -18.72
N PRO A 355 -6.57 12.82 -18.13
CA PRO A 355 -7.26 14.01 -18.63
C PRO A 355 -6.38 15.25 -18.83
N TYR A 356 -5.43 15.53 -17.93
CA TYR A 356 -4.51 16.66 -18.08
C TYR A 356 -3.59 16.49 -19.28
N ASP A 357 -3.08 15.27 -19.48
CA ASP A 357 -2.22 14.93 -20.61
C ASP A 357 -2.97 15.12 -21.94
N ILE A 358 -4.23 14.67 -21.99
CA ILE A 358 -5.09 14.85 -23.17
C ILE A 358 -5.33 16.35 -23.43
N ILE A 359 -5.68 17.15 -22.42
CA ILE A 359 -5.88 18.59 -22.58
C ILE A 359 -4.58 19.27 -23.05
N ALA A 360 -3.44 18.87 -22.48
CA ALA A 360 -2.14 19.39 -22.86
C ALA A 360 -1.84 19.14 -24.34
N GLU A 361 -2.05 17.91 -24.82
CA GLU A 361 -1.86 17.55 -26.23
C GLU A 361 -2.81 18.34 -27.14
N VAL A 362 -4.08 18.50 -26.74
CA VAL A 362 -5.04 19.33 -27.47
C VAL A 362 -4.57 20.78 -27.60
N LEU A 363 -3.98 21.36 -26.54
CA LEU A 363 -3.47 22.73 -26.52
C LEU A 363 -2.23 22.89 -27.41
N MET A 364 -1.26 21.98 -27.28
CA MET A 364 -0.02 22.00 -28.07
C MET A 364 -0.30 21.81 -29.57
N GLN A 365 -1.22 20.90 -29.95
CA GLN A 365 -1.63 20.75 -31.35
C GLN A 365 -2.34 21.99 -31.92
N GLN A 366 -2.82 22.89 -31.06
CA GLN A 366 -3.39 24.19 -31.43
C GLN A 366 -2.40 25.36 -31.32
N GLY A 367 -1.14 25.11 -30.93
CA GLY A 367 -0.08 26.12 -30.80
C GLY A 367 -0.04 26.86 -29.44
N TYR A 368 -0.76 26.35 -28.43
CA TYR A 368 -0.73 26.87 -27.04
C TYR A 368 0.26 26.07 -26.20
N ASP A 369 1.54 26.16 -26.55
CA ASP A 369 2.58 25.31 -25.95
C ASP A 369 2.78 25.61 -24.46
N GLU A 370 2.77 26.88 -24.04
CA GLU A 370 2.96 27.26 -22.62
C GLU A 370 1.84 26.71 -21.74
N GLU A 371 0.59 26.87 -22.16
CA GLU A 371 -0.58 26.33 -21.46
C GLU A 371 -0.61 24.80 -21.44
N GLY A 372 -0.20 24.16 -22.54
CA GLY A 372 -0.05 22.71 -22.62
C GLY A 372 1.01 22.19 -21.65
N LEU A 373 2.17 22.84 -21.58
CA LEU A 373 3.21 22.54 -20.58
C LEU A 373 2.69 22.76 -19.15
N GLY A 374 1.85 23.76 -18.92
CA GLY A 374 1.16 23.97 -17.64
C GLY A 374 0.27 22.79 -17.25
N CYS A 375 -0.48 22.23 -18.21
CA CYS A 375 -1.29 21.04 -17.97
C CYS A 375 -0.42 19.82 -17.58
N TYR A 376 0.65 19.54 -18.33
CA TYR A 376 1.56 18.42 -18.04
C TYR A 376 2.31 18.57 -16.72
N ASN A 377 2.96 19.72 -16.54
CA ASN A 377 3.89 19.92 -15.43
C ASN A 377 3.19 20.29 -14.13
N ALA A 378 2.09 21.02 -14.27
CA ALA A 378 1.40 21.62 -13.16
C ALA A 378 0.00 21.04 -12.96
N ARG A 379 -0.55 20.19 -13.84
CA ARG A 379 -1.97 19.79 -13.74
C ARG A 379 -2.87 21.04 -13.61
N GLU A 380 -2.48 22.11 -14.29
CA GLU A 380 -3.21 23.38 -14.29
C GLU A 380 -4.05 23.45 -15.55
N ILE A 381 -5.36 23.66 -15.39
CA ILE A 381 -6.24 23.90 -16.54
C ILE A 381 -6.30 25.40 -16.79
N PRO A 382 -6.10 25.87 -18.04
CA PRO A 382 -6.23 27.27 -18.39
C PRO A 382 -7.57 27.85 -17.95
N SER A 383 -7.54 29.05 -17.36
CA SER A 383 -8.73 29.72 -16.83
C SER A 383 -9.81 29.93 -17.90
N ALA A 384 -9.41 30.15 -19.17
CA ALA A 384 -10.33 30.26 -20.30
C ALA A 384 -11.13 28.96 -20.54
N ILE A 385 -10.49 27.80 -20.37
CA ILE A 385 -11.14 26.48 -20.46
C ILE A 385 -12.09 26.30 -19.27
N LEU A 386 -11.64 26.56 -18.05
CA LEU A 386 -12.49 26.46 -16.85
C LEU A 386 -13.72 27.37 -16.96
N GLN A 387 -13.56 28.62 -17.38
CA GLN A 387 -14.68 29.55 -17.56
C GLN A 387 -15.68 29.09 -18.62
N LYS A 388 -15.22 28.47 -19.71
CA LYS A 388 -16.08 28.00 -20.80
C LYS A 388 -16.87 26.75 -20.41
N TYR A 389 -16.24 25.79 -19.75
CA TYR A 389 -16.80 24.44 -19.55
C TYR A 389 -17.23 24.15 -18.10
N CYS A 390 -16.74 24.93 -17.14
CA CYS A 390 -17.09 24.85 -15.72
C CYS A 390 -17.49 26.25 -15.21
N PRO A 391 -18.53 26.88 -15.79
CA PRO A 391 -18.89 28.25 -15.42
C PRO A 391 -19.39 28.31 -13.97
N ILE A 392 -18.64 29.00 -13.12
CA ILE A 392 -19.04 29.29 -11.74
C ILE A 392 -19.55 30.74 -11.68
N PRO A 393 -20.81 30.96 -11.28
CA PRO A 393 -21.33 32.29 -11.01
C PRO A 393 -20.47 33.05 -10.00
N THR A 394 -20.24 34.35 -10.23
CA THR A 394 -19.38 35.17 -9.34
C THR A 394 -19.84 35.18 -7.87
N HIS A 395 -21.14 35.04 -7.61
CA HIS A 395 -21.67 34.96 -6.24
C HIS A 395 -21.33 33.66 -5.51
N GLN A 396 -20.87 32.62 -6.22
CA GLN A 396 -20.35 31.37 -5.65
C GLN A 396 -18.84 31.41 -5.43
N LEU A 397 -18.19 32.55 -5.67
CA LEU A 397 -16.78 32.77 -5.38
C LEU A 397 -16.66 33.80 -4.25
N THR A 398 -15.75 33.56 -3.31
CA THR A 398 -15.45 34.48 -2.22
C THR A 398 -13.96 34.47 -1.88
N LEU A 399 -13.56 35.41 -1.02
CA LEU A 399 -12.20 35.55 -0.49
C LEU A 399 -12.28 35.61 1.02
N SER A 400 -11.32 34.97 1.69
CA SER A 400 -11.27 34.88 3.16
C SER A 400 -11.29 36.24 3.86
N GLN A 401 -10.70 37.27 3.23
CA GLN A 401 -10.63 38.64 3.79
C GLN A 401 -11.91 39.46 3.64
N ILE A 402 -12.79 39.08 2.70
CA ILE A 402 -13.98 39.88 2.34
C ILE A 402 -15.24 39.27 2.96
N ASP A 403 -15.27 37.94 3.07
CA ASP A 403 -16.41 37.24 3.63
C ASP A 403 -16.53 37.46 5.14
N SER A 404 -17.62 38.11 5.57
CA SER A 404 -17.83 38.41 6.99
C SER A 404 -18.13 37.17 7.85
N GLN A 405 -18.40 36.02 7.23
CA GLN A 405 -18.61 34.74 7.93
C GLN A 405 -17.28 33.99 8.18
N ILE A 406 -16.19 34.43 7.56
CA ILE A 406 -14.87 33.84 7.73
C ILE A 406 -14.09 34.67 8.76
N ASN A 407 -13.66 34.03 9.85
CA ASN A 407 -12.78 34.68 10.81
C ASN A 407 -11.34 34.66 10.26
N PHE A 408 -10.89 35.81 9.77
CA PHE A 408 -9.58 36.01 9.16
C PHE A 408 -8.56 36.52 10.18
N ILE A 409 -7.49 35.76 10.42
CA ILE A 409 -6.41 36.09 11.38
C ILE A 409 -5.11 36.32 10.60
N PRO A 410 -4.70 37.58 10.34
CA PRO A 410 -3.42 37.87 9.69
C PRO A 410 -2.26 37.58 10.64
N ILE A 411 -1.23 36.87 10.16
CA ILE A 411 -0.04 36.52 10.95
C ILE A 411 1.20 37.25 10.41
N TYR A 412 1.47 37.12 9.11
CA TYR A 412 2.60 37.79 8.45
C TYR A 412 2.12 38.67 7.29
N SER A 413 2.72 39.86 7.19
CA SER A 413 2.50 40.78 6.08
C SER A 413 3.27 40.35 4.82
N GLU A 414 2.82 40.85 3.67
CA GLU A 414 3.59 40.80 2.42
C GLU A 414 4.95 41.50 2.57
N SER A 415 5.94 41.01 1.83
CA SER A 415 7.31 41.53 1.88
C SER A 415 7.97 41.47 0.52
N ASN A 416 8.92 42.38 0.28
CA ASN A 416 9.78 42.39 -0.89
C ASN A 416 11.14 41.81 -0.53
N ILE A 417 11.64 40.93 -1.38
CA ILE A 417 12.92 40.24 -1.22
C ILE A 417 13.83 40.67 -2.37
N THR A 418 15.01 41.19 -2.03
CA THR A 418 16.08 41.44 -2.99
C THR A 418 16.86 40.16 -3.21
N LEU A 419 17.16 39.84 -4.47
CA LEU A 419 17.79 38.61 -4.88
C LEU A 419 19.10 38.88 -5.59
N THR A 420 20.11 38.11 -5.21
CA THR A 420 21.37 38.02 -5.92
C THR A 420 21.24 37.07 -7.11
N PRO A 421 21.82 37.40 -8.28
CA PRO A 421 21.89 36.49 -9.41
C PRO A 421 22.69 35.23 -9.08
N SER A 422 22.28 34.09 -9.63
CA SER A 422 23.08 32.86 -9.54
C SER A 422 24.38 33.02 -10.33
N LYS A 423 25.47 32.45 -9.83
CA LYS A 423 26.77 32.45 -10.50
C LYS A 423 26.87 31.25 -11.45
N THR A 424 27.43 31.44 -12.64
CA THR A 424 27.66 30.36 -13.61
C THR A 424 28.82 30.71 -14.54
N ILE A 425 29.27 29.74 -15.34
CA ILE A 425 30.27 29.90 -16.40
C ILE A 425 29.64 29.94 -17.81
N SER A 426 28.38 29.53 -17.93
CA SER A 426 27.63 29.49 -19.19
C SER A 426 26.84 30.79 -19.38
N GLN A 427 26.15 30.95 -20.52
CA GLN A 427 25.26 32.09 -20.70
C GLN A 427 24.15 32.10 -19.65
N SER A 428 23.94 33.24 -18.99
CA SER A 428 22.95 33.37 -17.92
C SER A 428 21.54 33.10 -18.42
N GLN A 429 20.78 32.27 -17.71
CA GLN A 429 19.37 31.99 -17.99
C GLN A 429 18.50 33.14 -17.49
N PHE A 430 17.57 33.63 -18.31
CA PHE A 430 16.73 34.78 -17.96
C PHE A 430 15.95 34.60 -16.66
N CYS A 431 15.39 33.40 -16.44
CA CYS A 431 14.65 33.08 -15.21
C CYS A 431 15.52 33.13 -13.94
N LEU A 432 16.85 33.12 -14.05
CA LEU A 432 17.78 33.18 -12.92
C LEU A 432 18.43 34.57 -12.72
N MET A 433 17.93 35.61 -13.42
CA MET A 433 18.52 36.95 -13.40
C MET A 433 17.69 38.03 -12.70
N PHE A 434 16.40 37.81 -12.41
CA PHE A 434 15.58 38.83 -11.74
C PHE A 434 16.09 39.12 -10.31
N ASP A 435 16.05 40.37 -9.88
CA ASP A 435 16.70 40.87 -8.66
C ASP A 435 15.73 41.20 -7.52
N HIS A 436 14.43 41.03 -7.74
CA HIS A 436 13.39 41.24 -6.74
C HIS A 436 12.25 40.23 -6.86
N ALA A 437 11.65 39.88 -5.72
CA ALA A 437 10.44 39.07 -5.66
C ALA A 437 9.58 39.49 -4.48
N THR A 438 8.29 39.14 -4.52
CA THR A 438 7.32 39.52 -3.51
C THR A 438 6.71 38.27 -2.85
N THR A 439 6.38 38.40 -1.57
CA THR A 439 5.66 37.37 -0.80
C THR A 439 4.24 37.83 -0.57
N GLN A 440 3.29 36.90 -0.44
CA GLN A 440 1.94 37.25 -0.01
C GLN A 440 1.83 37.32 1.51
N LYS A 441 0.68 37.84 1.98
CA LYS A 441 0.27 37.76 3.38
C LYS A 441 0.06 36.29 3.76
N ALA A 442 0.49 35.93 4.97
CA ALA A 442 0.22 34.63 5.54
C ALA A 442 -0.76 34.77 6.71
N PHE A 443 -1.76 33.89 6.76
CA PHE A 443 -2.90 34.04 7.65
C PHE A 443 -3.53 32.69 8.00
N VAL A 444 -4.40 32.70 9.00
CA VAL A 444 -5.29 31.58 9.34
C VAL A 444 -6.73 32.04 9.12
N ALA A 445 -7.52 31.21 8.45
CA ALA A 445 -8.95 31.42 8.29
C ALA A 445 -9.73 30.35 9.08
N ILE A 446 -10.80 30.75 9.76
CA ILE A 446 -11.68 29.83 10.48
C ILE A 446 -13.09 29.95 9.91
N LEU A 447 -13.66 28.82 9.54
CA LEU A 447 -14.99 28.71 8.94
C LEU A 447 -15.85 27.75 9.76
N GLU A 448 -17.12 28.10 9.97
CA GLU A 448 -18.11 27.24 10.59
C GLU A 448 -18.89 26.46 9.52
N ASN A 449 -19.21 25.19 9.80
CA ASN A 449 -19.97 24.25 8.95
C ASN A 449 -19.50 24.18 7.49
N ALA A 450 -18.22 24.41 7.24
CA ALA A 450 -17.63 24.42 5.91
C ALA A 450 -17.28 23.01 5.42
N ARG A 451 -17.05 22.89 4.11
CA ARG A 451 -16.54 21.68 3.48
C ARG A 451 -15.15 21.93 2.91
N ALA A 452 -14.34 20.89 2.90
CA ALA A 452 -13.04 20.89 2.28
C ALA A 452 -12.91 19.66 1.35
N TRP A 453 -12.27 19.87 0.20
CA TRP A 453 -11.81 18.81 -0.68
C TRP A 453 -10.29 18.76 -0.66
N GLY A 454 -9.70 17.56 -0.59
CA GLY A 454 -8.25 17.39 -0.74
C GLY A 454 -7.88 16.11 -1.47
N ASP A 455 -7.08 16.25 -2.52
CA ASP A 455 -6.35 15.16 -3.18
C ASP A 455 -4.91 15.61 -3.49
N LEU A 456 -4.18 14.89 -4.35
CA LEU A 456 -2.81 15.27 -4.68
C LEU A 456 -2.73 16.50 -5.62
N ALA A 457 -3.73 16.74 -6.46
CA ALA A 457 -3.73 17.80 -7.47
C ALA A 457 -4.53 19.05 -7.06
N THR A 458 -5.54 18.91 -6.20
CA THR A 458 -6.52 19.95 -5.91
C THR A 458 -6.87 19.98 -4.42
N SER A 459 -7.01 21.18 -3.89
CA SER A 459 -7.58 21.45 -2.58
C SER A 459 -8.60 22.57 -2.70
N ALA A 460 -9.82 22.37 -2.16
CA ALA A 460 -10.89 23.35 -2.26
C ALA A 460 -11.55 23.58 -0.91
N ILE A 461 -11.71 24.84 -0.52
CA ILE A 461 -12.46 25.24 0.68
C ILE A 461 -13.78 25.85 0.26
N ILE A 462 -14.88 25.30 0.75
CA ILE A 462 -16.24 25.66 0.36
C ILE A 462 -17.02 26.05 1.62
N THR A 463 -17.60 27.25 1.64
CA THR A 463 -18.39 27.76 2.76
C THR A 463 -19.71 26.98 2.92
N GLU A 464 -20.38 27.14 4.06
CA GLU A 464 -21.73 26.60 4.31
C GLU A 464 -22.74 27.00 3.21
N ASN A 465 -22.58 28.21 2.64
CA ASN A 465 -23.43 28.73 1.57
C ASN A 465 -23.02 28.25 0.17
N ASN A 466 -22.19 27.21 0.07
CA ASN A 466 -21.71 26.64 -1.18
C ASN A 466 -20.93 27.65 -2.05
N GLN A 467 -20.08 28.47 -1.41
CA GLN A 467 -19.17 29.39 -2.10
C GLN A 467 -17.72 28.89 -1.98
N LEU A 468 -16.98 28.90 -3.08
CA LEU A 468 -15.55 28.55 -3.10
C LEU A 468 -14.72 29.71 -2.57
N VAL A 469 -13.90 29.44 -1.56
CA VAL A 469 -12.95 30.40 -0.97
C VAL A 469 -11.63 30.30 -1.74
N THR A 470 -11.49 31.19 -2.72
CA THR A 470 -10.47 31.06 -3.78
C THR A 470 -9.03 31.25 -3.30
N ASP A 471 -8.80 32.08 -2.28
CA ASP A 471 -7.48 32.33 -1.67
C ASP A 471 -7.05 31.27 -0.64
N LEU A 472 -7.95 30.32 -0.31
CA LEU A 472 -7.66 29.13 0.49
C LEU A 472 -7.59 27.85 -0.34
N SER A 473 -7.87 27.93 -1.64
CA SER A 473 -7.98 26.78 -2.54
C SER A 473 -6.81 26.72 -3.51
N THR A 474 -6.41 25.52 -3.93
CA THR A 474 -5.29 25.27 -4.85
C THR A 474 -5.67 24.25 -5.92
N GLY A 475 -4.94 24.28 -7.04
CA GLY A 475 -5.25 23.39 -8.17
C GLY A 475 -6.48 23.88 -8.92
N CYS A 476 -7.30 22.95 -9.40
CA CYS A 476 -8.51 23.28 -10.17
C CYS A 476 -9.76 23.15 -9.29
N ALA A 477 -9.82 23.93 -8.22
CA ALA A 477 -10.89 23.88 -7.23
C ALA A 477 -12.29 24.21 -7.80
N GLU A 478 -12.33 24.90 -8.94
CA GLU A 478 -13.55 25.13 -9.72
C GLU A 478 -14.20 23.83 -10.22
N LEU A 479 -13.39 22.80 -10.51
CA LEU A 479 -13.90 21.47 -10.89
C LEU A 479 -14.65 20.83 -9.72
N VAL A 480 -14.13 21.00 -8.51
CA VAL A 480 -14.77 20.49 -7.29
C VAL A 480 -16.12 21.18 -7.09
N LEU A 481 -16.15 22.52 -7.12
CA LEU A 481 -17.41 23.26 -6.88
C LEU A 481 -18.47 23.00 -7.96
N SER A 482 -18.05 22.83 -9.22
CA SER A 482 -18.96 22.59 -10.35
C SER A 482 -19.39 21.13 -10.51
N SER A 483 -18.84 20.21 -9.72
CA SER A 483 -19.14 18.79 -9.80
C SER A 483 -20.42 18.42 -9.04
N ASN A 484 -21.27 17.65 -9.70
CA ASN A 484 -22.45 17.04 -9.09
C ASN A 484 -22.22 15.56 -8.71
N GLN A 485 -20.98 15.08 -8.86
CA GLN A 485 -20.61 13.66 -8.77
C GLN A 485 -19.45 13.42 -7.79
N LEU A 486 -19.21 14.36 -6.88
CA LEU A 486 -18.19 14.21 -5.85
C LEU A 486 -18.48 13.02 -4.94
N ALA A 487 -17.42 12.48 -4.36
CA ALA A 487 -17.51 11.48 -3.30
C ALA A 487 -18.44 11.95 -2.17
N PRO A 488 -19.16 11.02 -1.51
CA PRO A 488 -19.97 11.35 -0.33
C PRO A 488 -19.16 12.09 0.72
N VAL A 489 -19.81 13.04 1.38
CA VAL A 489 -19.18 13.85 2.42
C VAL A 489 -18.86 12.99 3.64
N TYR A 490 -17.61 13.03 4.09
CA TYR A 490 -17.16 12.53 5.37
C TYR A 490 -17.42 13.58 6.45
N GLN A 491 -18.40 13.30 7.31
CA GLN A 491 -18.85 14.23 8.34
C GLN A 491 -18.01 14.09 9.62
N ILE A 492 -17.54 15.23 10.14
CA ILE A 492 -16.81 15.32 11.40
C ILE A 492 -17.53 16.31 12.33
N GLU A 493 -18.11 15.79 13.40
CA GLU A 493 -18.73 16.60 14.47
C GLU A 493 -17.64 17.16 15.40
N GLY A 494 -16.83 18.10 14.89
CA GLY A 494 -15.69 18.66 15.62
C GLY A 494 -14.92 19.75 14.86
N THR A 495 -13.77 20.12 15.40
CA THR A 495 -12.85 21.10 14.81
C THR A 495 -11.72 20.39 14.10
N ILE A 496 -11.52 20.71 12.82
CA ILE A 496 -10.37 20.24 12.05
C ILE A 496 -9.45 21.40 11.68
N ALA A 497 -8.15 21.11 11.62
CA ALA A 497 -7.21 21.93 10.88
C ALA A 497 -6.96 21.29 9.52
N PHE A 498 -7.28 21.98 8.44
CA PHE A 498 -7.14 21.48 7.08
C PHE A 498 -5.87 22.04 6.44
N LEU A 499 -4.82 21.21 6.39
CA LEU A 499 -3.50 21.56 5.84
C LEU A 499 -3.21 20.90 4.50
N SER A 500 -4.18 20.17 3.94
CA SER A 500 -4.04 19.52 2.64
C SER A 500 -3.98 20.57 1.54
N VAL A 501 -2.92 20.51 0.74
CA VAL A 501 -2.66 21.44 -0.38
C VAL A 501 -2.24 20.65 -1.60
N ARG A 502 -2.36 21.24 -2.79
CA ARG A 502 -1.84 20.63 -4.01
C ARG A 502 -0.37 20.22 -3.83
N TRP A 503 -0.09 18.96 -4.15
CA TRP A 503 1.21 18.30 -4.03
C TRP A 503 1.79 18.18 -2.61
N GLY A 504 1.02 18.44 -1.55
CA GLY A 504 1.49 18.43 -0.15
C GLY A 504 2.05 17.09 0.34
N ALA A 505 1.81 15.99 -0.38
CA ALA A 505 2.43 14.68 -0.11
C ALA A 505 3.90 14.59 -0.57
N THR A 506 4.38 15.53 -1.39
CA THR A 506 5.75 15.55 -1.91
C THR A 506 6.69 16.28 -0.93
N TYR A 507 7.97 15.90 -0.92
CA TYR A 507 8.92 16.40 0.07
C TYR A 507 9.06 17.93 0.09
N PHE A 508 9.12 18.58 -1.09
CA PHE A 508 9.20 20.05 -1.16
C PHE A 508 7.96 20.71 -0.53
N HIS A 509 6.78 20.34 -1.01
CA HIS A 509 5.53 20.96 -0.55
C HIS A 509 5.22 20.63 0.92
N TRP A 510 5.67 19.47 1.40
CA TRP A 510 5.61 19.15 2.83
C TRP A 510 6.39 20.18 3.67
N LEU A 511 7.65 20.45 3.32
CA LEU A 511 8.48 21.40 4.07
C LEU A 511 8.02 22.85 3.92
N TYR A 512 7.58 23.26 2.73
CA TYR A 512 7.37 24.68 2.41
C TYR A 512 5.91 25.12 2.39
N ASP A 513 4.94 24.21 2.31
CA ASP A 513 3.52 24.53 2.31
C ASP A 513 2.76 23.88 3.49
N VAL A 514 3.04 22.62 3.83
CA VAL A 514 2.29 21.91 4.90
C VAL A 514 2.82 22.23 6.29
N LEU A 515 4.11 21.99 6.56
CA LEU A 515 4.72 22.26 7.88
C LEU A 515 4.56 23.71 8.34
N PRO A 516 4.73 24.73 7.48
CA PRO A 516 4.52 26.12 7.89
C PRO A 516 3.05 26.43 8.22
N GLY A 517 2.10 25.63 7.73
CA GLY A 517 0.70 25.73 8.14
C GLY A 517 0.49 25.43 9.62
N PHE A 518 1.22 24.45 10.19
CA PHE A 518 1.20 24.19 11.63
C PHE A 518 1.74 25.39 12.42
N HIS A 519 2.84 25.98 11.95
CA HIS A 519 3.42 27.19 12.54
C HIS A 519 2.40 28.34 12.58
N LEU A 520 1.70 28.59 11.48
CA LEU A 520 0.67 29.63 11.44
C LEU A 520 -0.47 29.39 12.43
N ILE A 521 -0.91 28.15 12.60
CA ILE A 521 -1.96 27.83 13.58
C ILE A 521 -1.49 28.17 15.00
N GLN A 522 -0.25 27.82 15.35
CA GLN A 522 0.32 28.16 16.67
C GLN A 522 0.47 29.67 16.87
N GLU A 523 1.01 30.38 15.87
CA GLU A 523 1.15 31.85 15.93
C GLU A 523 -0.20 32.58 15.95
N SER A 524 -1.28 31.94 15.47
CA SER A 524 -2.64 32.46 15.60
C SER A 524 -3.22 32.34 17.01
N GLY A 525 -2.54 31.63 17.92
CA GLY A 525 -2.96 31.42 19.30
C GLY A 525 -3.89 30.22 19.52
N ILE A 526 -4.07 29.35 18.51
CA ILE A 526 -4.91 28.16 18.60
C ILE A 526 -4.08 26.99 19.15
N SER A 527 -4.58 26.32 20.20
CA SER A 527 -3.91 25.15 20.81
C SER A 527 -4.19 23.86 20.03
N TRP A 528 -3.26 22.89 20.11
CA TRP A 528 -3.49 21.52 19.63
C TRP A 528 -4.62 20.79 20.36
N ASP A 529 -4.96 21.24 21.56
CA ASP A 529 -6.08 20.69 22.34
C ASP A 529 -7.44 21.15 21.80
N ASP A 530 -7.48 22.27 21.09
CA ASP A 530 -8.71 22.83 20.48
C ASP A 530 -9.01 22.21 19.10
N ILE A 531 -8.13 21.34 18.61
CA ILE A 531 -8.22 20.71 17.28
C ILE A 531 -8.42 19.21 17.48
N ASP A 532 -9.53 18.67 16.99
CA ASP A 532 -9.82 17.24 17.07
C ASP A 532 -8.97 16.47 16.07
N TYR A 533 -8.84 16.98 14.84
CA TYR A 533 -8.08 16.36 13.77
C TYR A 533 -7.28 17.33 12.90
N PHE A 534 -6.13 16.88 12.42
CA PHE A 534 -5.34 17.56 11.40
C PHE A 534 -5.45 16.78 10.08
N VAL A 535 -5.91 17.45 9.04
CA VAL A 535 -6.07 16.86 7.71
C VAL A 535 -4.85 17.20 6.86
N ILE A 536 -4.13 16.19 6.41
CA ILE A 536 -2.96 16.30 5.51
C ILE A 536 -3.15 15.40 4.28
N ASN A 537 -2.39 15.64 3.21
CA ASN A 537 -2.50 14.87 1.97
C ASN A 537 -2.29 13.36 2.15
N ALA A 538 -1.24 12.98 2.88
CA ALA A 538 -0.77 11.61 3.03
C ALA A 538 -0.06 11.43 4.38
N ASP A 539 0.09 10.18 4.83
CA ASP A 539 0.85 9.84 6.04
C ASP A 539 1.83 8.66 5.83
N TYR A 540 2.04 8.19 4.60
CA TYR A 540 2.91 7.03 4.33
C TYR A 540 4.42 7.31 4.41
N PRO A 541 4.97 8.48 4.01
CA PRO A 541 6.40 8.74 4.10
C PRO A 541 6.87 8.94 5.55
N THR A 542 7.98 8.29 5.92
CA THR A 542 8.52 8.33 7.28
C THR A 542 8.87 9.75 7.75
N TYR A 543 9.41 10.59 6.86
CA TYR A 543 9.78 11.98 7.19
C TYR A 543 8.58 12.84 7.64
N GLN A 544 7.36 12.56 7.16
CA GLN A 544 6.16 13.28 7.58
C GLN A 544 5.85 12.96 9.04
N LYS A 545 5.89 11.69 9.42
CA LYS A 545 5.68 11.27 10.82
C LYS A 545 6.77 11.83 11.73
N GLU A 546 8.04 11.76 11.32
CA GLU A 546 9.17 12.28 12.09
C GLU A 546 9.03 13.78 12.37
N THR A 547 8.67 14.57 11.35
CA THR A 547 8.49 16.02 11.48
C THR A 547 7.27 16.39 12.34
N LEU A 548 6.14 15.70 12.19
CA LEU A 548 4.96 15.90 13.05
C LEU A 548 5.26 15.61 14.52
N VAL A 549 5.94 14.50 14.82
CA VAL A 549 6.35 14.16 16.19
C VAL A 549 7.27 15.23 16.77
N LYS A 550 8.21 15.76 15.98
CA LYS A 550 9.08 16.87 16.42
C LYS A 550 8.31 18.17 16.71
N LEU A 551 7.24 18.44 15.98
CA LEU A 551 6.35 19.59 16.23
C LEU A 551 5.35 19.33 17.38
N GLY A 552 5.35 18.13 17.98
CA GLY A 552 4.42 17.77 19.05
C GLY A 552 2.99 17.49 18.57
N VAL A 553 2.79 17.22 17.28
CA VAL A 553 1.47 16.91 16.70
C VAL A 553 1.13 15.44 16.97
N PRO A 554 0.01 15.12 17.65
CA PRO A 554 -0.36 13.73 17.93
C PRO A 554 -0.73 12.99 16.64
N LEU A 555 0.00 11.92 16.31
CA LEU A 555 -0.28 11.11 15.10
C LEU A 555 -1.68 10.47 15.12
N SER A 556 -2.27 10.25 16.30
CA SER A 556 -3.64 9.74 16.44
C SER A 556 -4.73 10.73 16.00
N LYS A 557 -4.38 12.01 15.82
CA LYS A 557 -5.29 13.06 15.34
C LYS A 557 -5.17 13.28 13.82
N ILE A 558 -4.41 12.47 13.09
CA ILE A 558 -4.21 12.68 11.65
C ILE A 558 -5.35 12.04 10.83
N ILE A 559 -5.90 12.80 9.90
CA ILE A 559 -6.79 12.33 8.83
C ILE A 559 -6.10 12.56 7.49
N VAL A 560 -6.16 11.56 6.61
CA VAL A 560 -5.54 11.60 5.28
C VAL A 560 -6.57 11.98 4.22
N SER A 561 -6.44 13.15 3.61
CA SER A 561 -7.39 13.64 2.60
C SER A 561 -7.40 12.80 1.34
N MET A 562 -6.28 12.18 0.94
CA MET A 562 -6.26 11.25 -0.20
C MET A 562 -7.10 9.97 0.01
N THR A 563 -7.58 9.72 1.23
CA THR A 563 -8.54 8.63 1.52
C THR A 563 -9.94 9.15 1.81
N HIS A 564 -10.03 10.33 2.42
CA HIS A 564 -11.27 11.03 2.74
C HIS A 564 -11.26 12.39 2.03
N HIS A 565 -11.53 12.37 0.72
CA HIS A 565 -11.38 13.57 -0.12
C HIS A 565 -12.32 14.69 0.29
N HIS A 566 -13.60 14.38 0.46
CA HIS A 566 -14.67 15.35 0.71
C HIS A 566 -15.02 15.34 2.19
N ILE A 567 -14.56 16.34 2.94
CA ILE A 567 -14.77 16.43 4.39
C ILE A 567 -15.67 17.61 4.70
N GLN A 568 -16.60 17.43 5.63
CA GLN A 568 -17.33 18.53 6.26
C GLN A 568 -17.10 18.46 7.76
N ALA A 569 -16.85 19.62 8.37
CA ALA A 569 -16.67 19.70 9.81
C ALA A 569 -17.46 20.87 10.39
N HIS A 570 -17.80 20.79 11.68
CA HIS A 570 -18.44 21.90 12.38
C HIS A 570 -17.56 23.16 12.36
N LYS A 571 -16.24 23.00 12.49
CA LYS A 571 -15.28 24.08 12.34
C LYS A 571 -14.07 23.64 11.53
N ILE A 572 -13.68 24.43 10.53
CA ILE A 572 -12.48 24.22 9.72
C ILE A 572 -11.52 25.39 9.94
N ILE A 573 -10.31 25.09 10.39
CA ILE A 573 -9.17 26.00 10.48
C ILE A 573 -8.28 25.76 9.27
N VAL A 574 -8.08 26.77 8.42
CA VAL A 574 -7.27 26.67 7.20
C VAL A 574 -6.11 27.66 7.28
N PRO A 575 -4.87 27.20 7.50
CA PRO A 575 -3.71 28.07 7.37
C PRO A 575 -3.39 28.30 5.89
N SER A 576 -3.01 29.53 5.55
CA SER A 576 -2.50 29.90 4.22
C SER A 576 -1.06 30.43 4.36
N PRO A 577 -0.05 29.54 4.35
CA PRO A 577 1.36 29.88 4.54
C PRO A 577 2.05 30.48 3.33
N ASN A 578 1.31 30.74 2.24
CA ASN A 578 1.74 31.25 0.93
C ASN A 578 1.82 30.14 -0.13
N LEU A 579 0.70 29.89 -0.80
CA LEU A 579 0.56 28.87 -1.85
C LEU A 579 1.36 29.31 -3.09
N MET A 580 2.49 28.65 -3.36
CA MET A 580 3.37 28.96 -4.48
C MET A 580 2.62 28.92 -5.83
N TYR A 581 2.23 30.09 -6.34
CA TYR A 581 1.52 30.23 -7.60
C TYR A 581 1.85 31.59 -8.25
N LYS A 582 2.17 31.59 -9.55
CA LYS A 582 2.37 32.79 -10.39
C LYS A 582 3.23 33.91 -9.75
N ASN A 583 4.55 33.72 -9.76
CA ASN A 583 5.58 34.70 -9.34
C ASN A 583 5.67 35.01 -7.84
N VAL A 584 4.92 34.30 -7.02
CA VAL A 584 4.97 34.41 -5.55
C VAL A 584 5.98 33.43 -4.99
N ILE A 585 6.82 33.90 -4.05
CA ILE A 585 7.94 33.12 -3.51
C ILE A 585 7.77 32.79 -2.03
N THR A 586 8.47 31.74 -1.58
CA THR A 586 8.59 31.38 -0.17
C THR A 586 9.07 32.58 0.66
N PRO A 587 8.36 32.96 1.74
CA PRO A 587 8.77 34.07 2.59
C PRO A 587 9.88 33.68 3.58
N ALA A 588 10.65 34.67 4.03
CA ALA A 588 11.78 34.44 4.94
C ALA A 588 11.36 33.77 6.27
N TRP A 589 10.14 34.06 6.76
CA TRP A 589 9.64 33.46 8.00
C TRP A 589 9.49 31.94 7.89
N VAL A 590 9.18 31.39 6.71
CA VAL A 590 9.11 29.92 6.51
C VAL A 590 10.48 29.29 6.72
N CYS A 591 11.51 29.87 6.11
CA CYS A 591 12.89 29.40 6.30
C CYS A 591 13.33 29.50 7.77
N ASN A 592 12.99 30.62 8.44
CA ASN A 592 13.29 30.82 9.85
C ASN A 592 12.58 29.80 10.74
N PHE A 593 11.28 29.54 10.49
CA PHE A 593 10.50 28.53 11.18
C PHE A 593 11.16 27.16 11.03
N LEU A 594 11.40 26.69 9.80
CA LEU A 594 12.01 25.39 9.55
C LEU A 594 13.33 25.23 10.28
N ARG A 595 14.19 26.26 10.22
CA ARG A 595 15.46 26.27 10.93
C ARG A 595 15.26 26.20 12.44
N SER A 596 14.36 27.01 13.01
CA SER A 596 14.10 27.04 14.45
C SER A 596 13.50 25.74 14.98
N ALA A 597 12.65 25.07 14.19
CA ALA A 597 11.96 23.85 14.57
C ALA A 597 12.87 22.61 14.50
N PHE A 598 13.81 22.58 13.55
CA PHE A 598 14.50 21.34 13.21
C PHE A 598 16.03 21.37 13.34
N LEU A 599 16.69 22.54 13.37
CA LEU A 599 18.13 22.58 13.58
C LEU A 599 18.51 22.23 15.03
N PRO A 600 19.54 21.41 15.25
CA PRO A 600 20.06 21.16 16.59
C PRO A 600 20.63 22.43 17.23
N ALA A 601 20.35 22.66 18.52
CA ALA A 601 20.74 23.89 19.23
C ALA A 601 22.25 24.22 19.17
N ASN A 602 23.12 23.21 19.11
CA ASN A 602 24.58 23.38 19.12
C ASN A 602 25.20 23.58 17.73
N ILE A 603 24.41 23.47 16.65
CA ILE A 603 24.94 23.41 15.29
C ILE A 603 25.55 24.73 14.81
N GLY A 604 25.07 25.86 15.34
CA GLY A 604 25.60 27.20 15.02
C GLY A 604 27.06 27.42 15.44
N ASN A 605 27.60 26.56 16.31
CA ASN A 605 28.99 26.62 16.76
C ASN A 605 29.93 25.75 15.92
N ILE A 606 29.39 24.92 15.01
CA ILE A 606 30.18 24.03 14.17
C ILE A 606 30.52 24.76 12.88
N THR A 607 31.82 24.85 12.55
CA THR A 607 32.25 25.35 11.25
C THR A 607 31.92 24.30 10.19
N PRO A 608 31.15 24.64 9.13
CA PRO A 608 30.83 23.68 8.08
C PRO A 608 32.11 23.16 7.41
N TYR A 609 32.17 21.84 7.19
CA TYR A 609 33.39 21.18 6.70
C TYR A 609 33.11 20.10 5.65
N ARG A 610 31.88 19.58 5.57
CA ARG A 610 31.54 18.51 4.62
C ARG A 610 31.40 19.08 3.22
N ARG A 611 31.80 18.30 2.21
CA ARG A 611 31.57 18.59 0.79
C ARG A 611 30.74 17.45 0.25
N ILE A 612 29.49 17.71 -0.11
CA ILE A 612 28.52 16.64 -0.39
C ILE A 612 28.02 16.73 -1.82
N TYR A 613 27.93 15.58 -2.47
CA TYR A 613 27.21 15.38 -3.72
C TYR A 613 25.93 14.60 -3.41
N LEU A 614 24.77 15.19 -3.69
CA LEU A 614 23.48 14.52 -3.50
C LEU A 614 23.17 13.71 -4.76
N SER A 615 23.34 12.40 -4.65
CA SER A 615 23.00 11.47 -5.72
C SER A 615 21.50 11.26 -5.81
N ARG A 616 21.03 11.00 -7.02
CA ARG A 616 19.63 10.67 -7.33
C ARG A 616 19.44 9.20 -7.72
N GLU A 617 20.39 8.31 -7.39
CA GLU A 617 20.36 6.90 -7.79
C GLU A 617 19.08 6.12 -7.38
N LYS A 618 18.35 6.60 -6.36
CA LYS A 618 17.05 6.03 -5.93
C LYS A 618 15.83 6.76 -6.49
N ALA A 619 16.03 7.85 -7.24
CA ALA A 619 14.96 8.60 -7.88
C ALA A 619 14.70 8.08 -9.30
N SER A 620 13.42 8.08 -9.70
CA SER A 620 13.00 7.55 -11.00
C SER A 620 13.37 8.43 -12.20
N TYR A 621 13.80 9.68 -11.98
CA TYR A 621 14.05 10.67 -13.02
C TYR A 621 14.96 11.82 -12.56
N ARG A 622 15.44 12.61 -13.53
CA ARG A 622 16.46 13.67 -13.37
C ARG A 622 17.79 13.13 -12.88
N ASN A 623 18.16 11.96 -13.37
CA ASN A 623 19.43 11.33 -13.07
C ASN A 623 20.56 11.97 -13.89
N VAL A 624 21.77 11.98 -13.32
CA VAL A 624 22.97 12.33 -14.08
C VAL A 624 23.48 11.08 -14.76
N ILE A 625 23.41 11.04 -16.10
CA ILE A 625 23.74 9.83 -16.88
C ILE A 625 25.20 9.44 -16.70
N ASN A 626 26.11 10.42 -16.67
CA ASN A 626 27.55 10.24 -16.45
C ASN A 626 27.95 10.52 -14.99
N GLN A 627 27.15 10.04 -14.03
CA GLN A 627 27.37 10.30 -12.60
C GLN A 627 28.71 9.72 -12.11
N ASP A 628 29.11 8.55 -12.60
CA ASP A 628 30.35 7.90 -12.16
C ASP A 628 31.58 8.72 -12.55
N GLU A 629 31.63 9.23 -13.78
CA GLU A 629 32.70 10.12 -14.23
C GLU A 629 32.68 11.45 -13.48
N LEU A 630 31.49 12.03 -13.27
CA LEU A 630 31.33 13.25 -12.47
C LEU A 630 31.86 13.04 -11.04
N PHE A 631 31.51 11.93 -10.40
CA PHE A 631 31.95 11.66 -9.03
C PHE A 631 33.44 11.34 -8.95
N GLN A 632 34.03 10.73 -9.99
CA GLN A 632 35.49 10.58 -10.09
C GLN A 632 36.23 11.93 -10.07
N CYS A 633 35.69 12.98 -10.72
CA CYS A 633 36.23 14.33 -10.65
C CYS A 633 36.11 14.96 -9.25
N LEU A 634 35.10 14.57 -8.47
CA LEU A 634 34.84 15.09 -7.13
C LEU A 634 35.67 14.41 -6.03
N LYS A 635 36.11 13.16 -6.22
CA LYS A 635 36.92 12.41 -5.22
C LYS A 635 38.19 13.15 -4.77
N PRO A 636 39.04 13.71 -5.65
CA PRO A 636 40.22 14.47 -5.23
C PRO A 636 39.90 15.75 -4.44
N LEU A 637 38.65 16.23 -4.53
CA LEU A 637 38.17 17.43 -3.83
C LEU A 637 37.51 17.08 -2.48
N ASN A 638 37.66 15.84 -2.00
CA ASN A 638 37.14 15.32 -0.73
C ASN A 638 35.61 15.40 -0.62
N PHE A 639 34.90 15.14 -1.73
CA PHE A 639 33.45 15.00 -1.71
C PHE A 639 33.01 13.59 -1.32
N GLU A 640 31.92 13.53 -0.59
CA GLU A 640 31.16 12.30 -0.35
C GLU A 640 29.88 12.29 -1.18
N SER A 641 29.51 11.12 -1.70
CA SER A 641 28.21 10.91 -2.36
C SER A 641 27.19 10.50 -1.31
N VAL A 642 26.02 11.15 -1.32
CA VAL A 642 24.95 10.91 -0.36
C VAL A 642 23.63 10.70 -1.07
N VAL A 643 22.89 9.68 -0.63
CA VAL A 643 21.53 9.38 -1.08
C VAL A 643 20.58 9.69 0.07
N LEU A 644 19.87 10.82 0.00
CA LEU A 644 19.09 11.33 1.14
C LEU A 644 17.98 10.37 1.58
N GLU A 645 17.43 9.59 0.66
CA GLU A 645 16.40 8.58 0.92
C GLU A 645 16.89 7.43 1.82
N THR A 646 18.19 7.34 2.08
CA THR A 646 18.77 6.38 3.05
C THR A 646 18.85 6.93 4.48
N LEU A 647 18.60 8.22 4.67
CA LEU A 647 18.76 8.93 5.94
C LEU A 647 17.41 9.32 6.52
N SER A 648 17.28 9.24 7.85
CA SER A 648 16.17 9.87 8.58
C SER A 648 16.17 11.38 8.37
N PHE A 649 15.04 12.04 8.62
CA PHE A 649 14.93 13.49 8.45
C PHE A 649 15.94 14.23 9.33
N SER A 650 16.17 13.76 10.56
CA SER A 650 17.15 14.35 11.47
C SER A 650 18.59 14.27 10.94
N GLU A 651 18.97 13.11 10.37
CA GLU A 651 20.28 12.92 9.75
C GLU A 651 20.47 13.80 8.52
N GLN A 652 19.41 13.98 7.71
CA GLN A 652 19.44 14.92 6.58
C GLN A 652 19.67 16.37 7.04
N VAL A 653 19.00 16.79 8.11
CA VAL A 653 19.18 18.13 8.68
C VAL A 653 20.62 18.34 9.17
N GLU A 654 21.18 17.38 9.91
CA GLU A 654 22.56 17.45 10.43
C GLU A 654 23.59 17.44 9.29
N LEU A 655 23.39 16.60 8.28
CA LEU A 655 24.21 16.56 7.08
C LEU A 655 24.28 17.93 6.41
N MET A 656 23.13 18.55 6.14
CA MET A 656 23.09 19.86 5.48
C MET A 656 23.69 20.96 6.36
N ALA A 657 23.43 20.93 7.67
CA ALA A 657 23.92 21.96 8.57
C ALA A 657 25.45 21.91 8.79
N THR A 658 26.10 20.80 8.45
CA THR A 658 27.56 20.63 8.49
C THR A 658 28.23 20.75 7.10
N ALA A 659 27.45 20.95 6.04
CA ALA A 659 27.94 21.08 4.67
C ALA A 659 28.51 22.47 4.41
N SER A 660 29.74 22.52 3.89
CA SER A 660 30.39 23.72 3.34
C SER A 660 30.10 23.89 1.85
N VAL A 661 29.86 22.78 1.14
CA VAL A 661 29.48 22.74 -0.27
C VAL A 661 28.46 21.63 -0.49
N VAL A 662 27.39 21.93 -1.22
CA VAL A 662 26.38 20.97 -1.68
C VAL A 662 26.32 21.02 -3.20
N ILE A 663 26.51 19.88 -3.86
CA ILE A 663 26.33 19.71 -5.30
C ILE A 663 25.16 18.76 -5.51
N ALA A 664 24.19 19.11 -6.35
CA ALA A 664 23.07 18.22 -6.61
C ALA A 664 22.43 18.48 -7.99
N PRO A 665 21.93 17.45 -8.67
CA PRO A 665 20.94 17.65 -9.72
C PRO A 665 19.64 18.21 -9.14
N HIS A 666 18.94 19.04 -9.91
CA HIS A 666 17.69 19.65 -9.46
C HIS A 666 16.67 18.60 -8.99
N GLY A 667 16.12 18.79 -7.79
CA GLY A 667 15.04 17.97 -7.27
C GLY A 667 14.79 18.18 -5.78
N ALA A 668 13.77 17.51 -5.25
CA ALA A 668 13.25 17.73 -3.89
C ALA A 668 14.28 17.54 -2.76
N GLY A 669 15.37 16.81 -2.99
CA GLY A 669 16.46 16.68 -2.01
C GLY A 669 17.11 18.04 -1.65
N LEU A 670 17.15 18.98 -2.61
CA LEU A 670 17.65 20.33 -2.39
C LEU A 670 16.72 21.18 -1.50
N SER A 671 15.50 20.74 -1.19
CA SER A 671 14.65 21.39 -0.18
C SER A 671 15.37 21.55 1.17
N ASN A 672 16.29 20.63 1.49
CA ASN A 672 17.04 20.64 2.74
C ASN A 672 18.15 21.72 2.81
N ILE A 673 18.45 22.46 1.72
CA ILE A 673 19.47 23.53 1.79
C ILE A 673 19.09 24.63 2.79
N VAL A 674 17.80 24.75 3.15
CA VAL A 674 17.33 25.64 4.23
C VAL A 674 18.02 25.39 5.56
N PHE A 675 18.60 24.21 5.78
CA PHE A 675 19.34 23.85 6.99
C PHE A 675 20.85 24.14 6.90
N CYS A 676 21.37 24.49 5.70
CA CYS A 676 22.79 24.85 5.54
C CYS A 676 23.13 26.13 6.31
N GLN A 677 24.38 26.26 6.75
CA GLN A 677 24.84 27.51 7.38
C GLN A 677 25.02 28.62 6.33
N PRO A 678 24.90 29.90 6.70
CA PRO A 678 25.20 31.01 5.80
C PRO A 678 26.56 30.85 5.10
N ARG A 679 26.66 31.30 3.84
CA ARG A 679 27.82 31.17 2.95
C ARG A 679 28.16 29.74 2.49
N THR A 680 27.34 28.74 2.80
CA THR A 680 27.45 27.42 2.16
C THR A 680 27.28 27.58 0.65
N LYS A 681 28.13 26.92 -0.14
CA LYS A 681 28.06 26.97 -1.60
C LYS A 681 27.11 25.89 -2.12
N ILE A 682 26.11 26.27 -2.88
CA ILE A 682 25.14 25.37 -3.50
C ILE A 682 25.41 25.35 -5.00
N ILE A 683 25.68 24.18 -5.57
CA ILE A 683 25.90 23.98 -7.01
C ILE A 683 24.78 23.10 -7.54
N GLU A 684 23.88 23.74 -8.27
CA GLU A 684 22.69 23.11 -8.83
C GLU A 684 22.90 22.72 -10.30
N LEU A 685 22.55 21.48 -10.65
CA LEU A 685 22.66 20.97 -12.02
C LEU A 685 21.27 20.86 -12.64
N PHE A 686 21.09 21.45 -13.82
CA PHE A 686 19.80 21.49 -14.53
C PHE A 686 19.85 20.79 -15.87
N HIS A 687 18.69 20.30 -16.31
CA HIS A 687 18.44 20.02 -17.71
C HIS A 687 18.10 21.34 -18.46
N PRO A 688 18.54 21.55 -19.71
CA PRO A 688 18.24 22.75 -20.51
C PRO A 688 16.76 23.16 -20.52
N ASP A 689 15.87 22.18 -20.65
CA ASP A 689 14.42 22.42 -20.76
C ASP A 689 13.69 22.49 -19.42
N TYR A 690 14.40 22.40 -18.29
CA TYR A 690 13.79 22.43 -16.95
C TYR A 690 14.69 23.15 -15.93
N VAL A 691 14.49 24.47 -15.80
CA VAL A 691 15.28 25.37 -14.94
C VAL A 691 14.39 26.13 -13.94
N PRO A 692 13.78 25.44 -12.97
CA PRO A 692 12.99 26.08 -11.91
C PRO A 692 13.85 26.90 -10.93
N ILE A 693 13.24 27.90 -10.29
CA ILE A 693 13.95 28.96 -9.54
C ILE A 693 14.01 28.74 -8.02
N TYR A 694 13.42 27.65 -7.51
CA TYR A 694 13.11 27.48 -6.09
C TYR A 694 14.33 27.56 -5.16
N TYR A 695 15.40 26.84 -5.51
CA TYR A 695 16.56 26.71 -4.62
C TYR A 695 17.48 27.93 -4.66
N ARG A 696 17.45 28.71 -5.74
CA ARG A 696 18.02 30.08 -5.76
C ARG A 696 17.34 30.98 -4.75
N LEU A 697 16.01 30.91 -4.64
CA LEU A 697 15.23 31.74 -3.71
C LEU A 697 15.56 31.37 -2.26
N ILE A 698 15.50 30.09 -1.93
CA ILE A 698 15.86 29.58 -0.60
C ILE A 698 17.31 29.93 -0.25
N SER A 699 18.23 29.82 -1.24
CA SER A 699 19.63 30.24 -1.06
C SER A 699 19.75 31.70 -0.67
N ASN A 700 19.03 32.61 -1.34
CA ASN A 700 19.04 34.03 -0.98
C ASN A 700 18.49 34.28 0.44
N LEU A 701 17.37 33.63 0.79
CA LEU A 701 16.74 33.76 2.11
C LEU A 701 17.63 33.24 3.24
N CYS A 702 18.39 32.18 2.98
CA CYS A 702 19.31 31.57 3.94
C CYS A 702 20.75 32.10 3.83
N GLN A 703 21.00 33.13 3.01
CA GLN A 703 22.33 33.73 2.78
C GLN A 703 23.38 32.72 2.29
N LEU A 704 22.97 31.80 1.41
CA LEU A 704 23.83 30.82 0.75
C LEU A 704 24.36 31.38 -0.57
N GLU A 705 25.46 30.81 -1.07
CA GLU A 705 26.00 31.18 -2.38
C GLU A 705 25.52 30.21 -3.45
N HIS A 706 24.68 30.69 -4.37
CA HIS A 706 24.06 29.86 -5.39
C HIS A 706 24.83 29.88 -6.72
N TYR A 707 25.20 28.69 -7.20
CA TYR A 707 25.87 28.42 -8.46
C TYR A 707 25.04 27.43 -9.27
N TYR A 708 25.12 27.48 -10.59
CA TYR A 708 24.45 26.48 -11.42
C TYR A 708 25.18 26.13 -12.71
N LEU A 709 24.87 24.94 -13.22
CA LEU A 709 25.30 24.44 -14.53
C LEU A 709 24.11 23.89 -15.30
N ILE A 710 24.03 24.22 -16.59
CA ILE A 710 23.07 23.59 -17.52
C ILE A 710 23.78 22.42 -18.19
N SER A 711 23.11 21.26 -18.23
CA SER A 711 23.65 20.05 -18.84
C SER A 711 23.73 20.15 -20.36
N GLU A 712 24.42 19.19 -20.99
CA GLU A 712 24.39 19.01 -22.44
C GLU A 712 22.98 18.65 -22.90
N VAL A 713 22.63 19.05 -24.13
CA VAL A 713 21.44 18.57 -24.82
C VAL A 713 21.70 17.13 -25.24
N ILE A 714 20.86 16.20 -24.81
CA ILE A 714 20.93 14.80 -25.20
C ILE A 714 19.89 14.56 -26.30
N ASP A 715 20.33 14.14 -27.49
CA ASP A 715 19.40 13.71 -28.54
C ASP A 715 18.68 12.43 -28.09
N LYS A 716 17.43 12.58 -27.63
CA LYS A 716 16.46 11.48 -27.58
C LYS A 716 15.10 11.97 -28.06
N THR A 717 14.47 11.12 -28.87
CA THR A 717 13.09 11.24 -29.31
C THR A 717 12.18 11.43 -28.10
N THR A 718 11.46 12.54 -28.06
CA THR A 718 10.43 12.90 -27.06
C THR A 718 9.20 11.97 -27.10
N GLU A 719 9.30 10.80 -27.73
CA GLU A 719 8.17 9.97 -28.14
C GLU A 719 7.36 9.38 -26.97
N ASN A 720 7.75 9.55 -25.70
CA ASN A 720 6.99 9.08 -24.53
C ASN A 720 7.10 9.97 -23.27
N LEU A 721 7.55 11.23 -23.37
CA LEU A 721 7.70 12.08 -22.18
C LEU A 721 6.40 12.83 -21.87
N THR A 722 5.77 12.53 -20.73
CA THR A 722 4.59 13.25 -20.22
C THR A 722 4.95 14.51 -19.42
N HIS A 723 6.22 14.71 -19.04
CA HIS A 723 6.64 15.84 -18.19
C HIS A 723 8.13 16.21 -18.40
N LEU A 724 8.44 17.48 -18.71
CA LEU A 724 9.83 17.93 -18.99
C LEU A 724 10.77 17.76 -17.79
N GLY A 725 10.27 17.96 -16.58
CA GLY A 725 11.03 17.70 -15.36
C GLY A 725 11.32 16.21 -15.07
N GLN A 726 11.01 15.27 -15.97
CA GLN A 726 11.47 13.87 -15.86
C GLN A 726 12.76 13.60 -16.64
N LEU A 727 13.28 14.61 -17.36
CA LEU A 727 14.47 14.47 -18.20
C LEU A 727 15.73 14.21 -17.37
N ASP A 728 16.44 13.15 -17.73
CA ASP A 728 17.80 12.88 -17.28
C ASP A 728 18.79 13.83 -17.96
N MET A 729 19.95 14.04 -17.35
CA MET A 729 20.91 15.06 -17.76
C MET A 729 22.32 14.48 -17.89
N LYS A 730 23.11 15.04 -18.82
CA LYS A 730 24.52 14.67 -19.02
C LYS A 730 25.39 15.89 -18.80
N ILE A 731 26.29 15.80 -17.83
CA ILE A 731 27.09 16.95 -17.39
C ILE A 731 28.39 17.03 -18.18
N ASN A 732 28.65 18.20 -18.76
CA ASN A 732 29.96 18.48 -19.36
C ASN A 732 31.00 18.66 -18.24
N LEU A 733 31.97 17.75 -18.16
CA LEU A 733 32.91 17.70 -17.04
C LEU A 733 33.92 18.86 -17.06
N ASP A 734 34.31 19.36 -18.23
CA ASP A 734 35.25 20.49 -18.34
C ASP A 734 34.60 21.79 -17.86
N GLU A 735 33.35 22.01 -18.25
CA GLU A 735 32.53 23.10 -17.74
C GLU A 735 32.28 22.96 -16.24
N PHE A 736 31.90 21.76 -15.78
CA PHE A 736 31.72 21.50 -14.36
C PHE A 736 32.96 21.85 -13.54
N MET A 737 34.16 21.44 -13.96
CA MET A 737 35.40 21.79 -13.26
C MET A 737 35.69 23.29 -13.23
N LYS A 738 35.44 24.02 -14.33
CA LYS A 738 35.54 25.49 -14.35
C LYS A 738 34.56 26.17 -13.40
N LEU A 739 33.35 25.61 -13.24
CA LEU A 739 32.37 26.11 -12.27
C LEU A 739 32.86 25.90 -10.83
N LEU A 740 33.50 24.75 -10.53
CA LEU A 740 34.11 24.52 -9.22
C LEU A 740 35.24 25.51 -8.93
N GLU A 741 36.04 25.87 -9.94
CA GLU A 741 37.06 26.92 -9.82
C GLU A 741 36.45 28.30 -9.56
N LEU A 742 35.37 28.67 -10.26
CA LEU A 742 34.60 29.90 -10.01
C LEU A 742 34.02 29.93 -8.59
N ALA A 743 33.65 28.77 -8.05
CA ALA A 743 33.19 28.59 -6.68
C ALA A 743 34.34 28.50 -5.65
N GLU A 744 35.60 28.68 -6.08
CA GLU A 744 36.80 28.58 -5.26
C GLU A 744 36.95 27.22 -4.53
N ILE A 745 36.42 26.15 -5.13
CA ILE A 745 36.52 24.79 -4.59
C ILE A 745 37.80 24.15 -5.12
N LYS A 746 38.82 24.09 -4.26
CA LYS A 746 40.14 23.56 -4.60
C LYS A 746 40.42 22.24 -3.88
N ILE A 747 41.39 21.50 -4.41
CA ILE A 747 42.00 20.34 -3.74
C ILE A 747 42.55 20.85 -2.40
N THR A 748 42.08 20.25 -1.32
CA THR A 748 42.52 20.55 0.05
C THR A 748 43.87 19.93 0.35
#